data_AF-A0AA36MV57-F1
#
_entry.id   AF-A0AA36MV57-F1
#
_cell.length_a   1.000
_cell.length_b   1.000
_cell.length_c   1.000
_cell.angle_alpha   90.00
_cell.angle_beta   90.00
_cell.angle_gamma   90.00
#
_symmetry.space_group_name_H-M   'P 1'
#
loop_
_entity.id
_entity.type
_entity.pdbx_description
1 polymer ?
#
loop_
_entity_poly.entity_id
_entity_poly.type
_entity_poly.pdbx_seq_one_letter_code
_entity_poly.pdbx_strand_id
1 'polypeptide(L)'
;MSNLSAFACVTPTLRVVLRAAPRAVSATQTGAAPSAVSARRSHGSWAAPASAAAVLGCRGARRVSKLRRRAGEEADTKGSFKRVDAAWRSSIEENGPFSPASGRYHLYVALACPWADGVLAALFMKGLEDCIGYSVTHPTWQRSRPERPEDPHMGWAFRKPGDPPLANALGHGSFECDDALVPDSVNGAQFVRDLYEKAGDTAGKYSTPVLWDKEEGTIVNNESMEILRMLNSKFNKWAKNPDLDLFPASLATEADAANAWIYPSINNGVYRCGFAQSQEAYDIAVEELSEALARAEDLLSKQRFLCGDTFTFMDLRLFMTLVRFDAVYVVYFKTNVGTIEHDYPNLLEYCRDVYQMPGMAKAINMRHIKMHYYTSNAEMNKFGIIPRGRNVDFTAPHKRQKLHGLLAASVASAAALGCRGAKRASKLRRRADDDAYGASHTSFYTDAVAKDKYDTLEEVLAQKLKDQKLKGMVNELLDACVKITEALRVNLVTVNDASNAFGDRQLTVDVIADNLLWDLAKSSKYVFEASSEEEPEIVKTNADGQYVLCWDPLDGSSIVDNNWAVGTIVGVWDKSTGLIGATGRDQVMSLVALYGPRTTVFITLDDGVYEFTLGDGNEWICSREQISIKEECKIFAPANMRAAQEVEGYNNLIQHYMTNKFTLRYTGGLVPDVCQQFTKGQGVFTNPTSKVSPAKLRLAFEAAPFGRLVEMSGGKTSDGVSGNSVLDMKITAVDQRTALAIGSAK
;
A
#
# COMPACT_ATOMS: atom_id res chain seq x y z
N MET A 1 -6.88 -46.06 24.60
CA MET A 1 -6.15 -45.88 25.88
C MET A 1 -4.79 -46.55 25.67
N SER A 2 -3.75 -45.82 25.23
CA SER A 2 -2.94 -44.81 25.95
C SER A 2 -1.79 -45.46 26.75
N ASN A 3 -0.52 -45.04 26.66
CA ASN A 3 0.10 -43.94 25.90
C ASN A 3 1.59 -44.25 25.61
N LEU A 4 2.15 -43.60 24.58
CA LEU A 4 3.60 -43.43 24.45
C LEU A 4 4.08 -42.26 25.34
N SER A 5 5.33 -42.30 25.81
CA SER A 5 6.32 -41.22 25.58
C SER A 5 7.64 -41.45 26.34
N ALA A 6 8.79 -41.46 25.65
CA ALA A 6 10.10 -41.17 26.24
C ALA A 6 11.12 -40.69 25.18
N PHE A 7 11.71 -39.52 25.47
CA PHE A 7 13.07 -39.00 25.19
C PHE A 7 14.13 -39.96 24.54
N ALA A 8 15.17 -39.51 23.80
CA ALA A 8 15.57 -38.20 23.24
C ALA A 8 16.86 -38.33 22.38
N CYS A 9 17.36 -37.17 21.87
CA CYS A 9 18.76 -36.84 21.54
C CYS A 9 19.43 -37.22 20.19
N VAL A 10 19.77 -36.13 19.45
CA VAL A 10 21.11 -35.76 18.93
C VAL A 10 21.67 -36.41 17.62
N THR A 11 21.93 -35.50 16.64
CA THR A 11 22.90 -35.44 15.49
C THR A 11 23.97 -36.56 15.32
N PRO A 12 24.55 -36.85 14.11
CA PRO A 12 25.14 -35.82 13.21
C PRO A 12 25.45 -36.10 11.70
N THR A 13 25.97 -35.06 11.02
CA THR A 13 26.98 -35.03 9.92
C THR A 13 26.76 -35.60 8.51
N LEU A 14 27.25 -34.83 7.54
CA LEU A 14 27.52 -35.17 6.13
C LEU A 14 28.70 -36.15 5.94
N ARG A 15 28.64 -37.03 4.93
CA ARG A 15 29.84 -37.48 4.17
C ARG A 15 29.49 -38.06 2.79
N VAL A 16 30.34 -37.76 1.80
CA VAL A 16 30.27 -38.25 0.41
C VAL A 16 31.20 -39.45 0.20
N VAL A 17 30.78 -40.49 -0.52
CA VAL A 17 31.66 -41.49 -1.15
C VAL A 17 31.12 -41.89 -2.54
N LEU A 18 32.01 -42.31 -3.44
CA LEU A 18 31.89 -42.40 -4.90
C LEU A 18 32.09 -43.86 -5.42
N ARG A 19 31.60 -44.15 -6.65
CA ARG A 19 31.88 -45.34 -7.51
C ARG A 19 31.24 -46.67 -7.04
N ALA A 20 30.99 -47.69 -7.87
CA ALA A 20 31.43 -48.00 -9.25
C ALA A 20 30.39 -48.84 -10.07
N ALA A 21 30.57 -48.93 -11.40
CA ALA A 21 29.95 -49.95 -12.29
C ALA A 21 30.82 -51.25 -12.30
N PRO A 22 30.52 -52.39 -13.00
CA PRO A 22 30.13 -52.45 -14.43
C PRO A 22 29.37 -53.72 -14.97
N ARG A 23 29.27 -53.77 -16.32
CA ARG A 23 29.24 -54.94 -17.25
C ARG A 23 27.92 -55.59 -17.74
N ALA A 24 27.96 -55.86 -19.05
CA ALA A 24 26.89 -56.14 -20.01
C ALA A 24 26.88 -57.60 -20.56
N VAL A 25 26.10 -57.82 -21.65
CA VAL A 25 26.12 -58.89 -22.72
C VAL A 25 24.81 -59.72 -22.73
N SER A 26 23.84 -59.46 -23.65
CA SER A 26 23.58 -60.02 -25.03
C SER A 26 22.94 -61.44 -25.04
N ALA A 27 22.14 -61.95 -26.02
CA ALA A 27 21.57 -61.51 -27.32
C ALA A 27 20.17 -62.21 -27.51
N THR A 28 19.32 -62.12 -28.56
CA THR A 28 19.49 -62.34 -30.03
C THR A 28 18.32 -61.81 -30.94
N GLN A 29 18.66 -61.61 -32.23
CA GLN A 29 17.95 -61.52 -33.56
C GLN A 29 16.42 -61.78 -33.71
N THR A 30 15.69 -61.38 -34.77
CA THR A 30 15.91 -61.24 -36.25
C THR A 30 15.23 -59.95 -36.83
N GLY A 31 15.54 -59.28 -37.95
CA GLY A 31 15.86 -59.68 -39.36
C GLY A 31 14.58 -59.56 -40.25
N ALA A 32 14.47 -58.92 -41.44
CA ALA A 32 15.36 -58.19 -42.39
C ALA A 32 14.56 -57.04 -43.12
N ALA A 33 15.06 -56.19 -44.05
CA ALA A 33 15.31 -56.39 -45.51
C ALA A 33 15.89 -55.07 -46.17
N PRO A 34 16.37 -55.05 -47.45
CA PRO A 34 17.26 -54.00 -48.03
C PRO A 34 16.52 -53.02 -49.01
N SER A 35 17.11 -52.16 -49.88
CA SER A 35 18.48 -51.95 -50.45
C SER A 35 18.69 -50.49 -50.98
N ALA A 36 19.93 -50.12 -51.34
CA ALA A 36 20.37 -48.77 -51.74
C ALA A 36 20.62 -48.55 -53.26
N VAL A 37 21.02 -47.32 -53.67
CA VAL A 37 21.95 -46.90 -54.78
C VAL A 37 21.71 -45.38 -55.07
N SER A 38 22.60 -44.42 -54.77
CA SER A 38 23.83 -43.92 -55.46
C SER A 38 23.58 -43.26 -56.85
N ALA A 39 24.23 -42.17 -57.33
CA ALA A 39 25.44 -41.41 -56.92
C ALA A 39 25.38 -39.92 -57.41
N ARG A 40 26.10 -38.93 -56.83
CA ARG A 40 27.33 -38.22 -57.35
C ARG A 40 27.38 -37.97 -58.89
N ARG A 41 27.91 -36.85 -59.46
CA ARG A 41 28.95 -35.88 -58.99
C ARG A 41 29.02 -34.58 -59.87
N SER A 42 29.28 -33.43 -59.22
CA SER A 42 30.26 -32.35 -59.53
C SER A 42 30.36 -31.53 -60.85
N HIS A 43 30.33 -30.19 -60.66
CA HIS A 43 31.23 -29.13 -61.17
C HIS A 43 31.09 -28.53 -62.59
N GLY A 44 31.21 -27.20 -62.66
CA GLY A 44 31.39 -26.37 -63.87
C GLY A 44 31.03 -24.89 -63.62
N SER A 45 32.01 -23.98 -63.60
CA SER A 45 31.81 -22.54 -63.37
C SER A 45 32.09 -21.72 -64.64
N TRP A 46 31.27 -20.70 -64.93
CA TRP A 46 31.65 -19.57 -65.82
C TRP A 46 30.99 -18.27 -65.34
N ALA A 47 31.75 -17.17 -65.42
CA ALA A 47 31.30 -15.77 -65.38
C ALA A 47 31.69 -15.14 -66.74
N ALA A 48 31.25 -13.97 -67.21
CA ALA A 48 30.34 -12.90 -66.76
C ALA A 48 29.59 -12.38 -68.04
N PRO A 49 29.03 -11.14 -68.22
CA PRO A 49 29.35 -9.83 -67.61
C PRO A 49 28.13 -9.02 -67.12
N ALA A 50 28.36 -7.75 -66.73
CA ALA A 50 27.39 -6.86 -66.09
C ALA A 50 27.09 -5.57 -66.90
N SER A 51 25.90 -4.99 -66.69
CA SER A 51 25.47 -3.58 -66.85
C SER A 51 23.94 -3.52 -67.09
N ALA A 52 23.17 -2.48 -66.75
CA ALA A 52 23.26 -1.41 -65.74
C ALA A 52 21.87 -0.74 -65.60
N ALA A 53 21.63 0.00 -64.50
CA ALA A 53 20.44 0.86 -64.23
C ALA A 53 19.07 0.14 -64.04
N ALA A 54 18.12 0.63 -63.23
CA ALA A 54 18.09 1.79 -62.32
C ALA A 54 17.35 1.44 -61.01
N VAL A 55 17.62 2.19 -59.93
CA VAL A 55 17.11 1.92 -58.58
C VAL A 55 15.72 2.54 -58.36
N LEU A 56 14.74 1.71 -58.00
CA LEU A 56 13.54 2.11 -57.26
C LEU A 56 13.26 1.03 -56.20
N GLY A 57 13.32 1.41 -54.93
CA GLY A 57 13.43 0.46 -53.82
C GLY A 57 12.08 -0.06 -53.32
N CYS A 58 11.84 -1.37 -53.46
CA CYS A 58 10.80 -2.07 -52.71
C CYS A 58 11.36 -2.62 -51.39
N ARG A 59 11.07 -1.96 -50.27
CA ARG A 59 11.24 -2.53 -48.93
C ARG A 59 10.00 -3.30 -48.49
N GLY A 60 10.20 -4.52 -48.00
CA GLY A 60 9.39 -5.03 -46.88
C GLY A 60 8.13 -5.82 -47.20
N ALA A 61 8.28 -7.01 -47.78
CA ALA A 61 7.30 -8.08 -47.54
C ALA A 61 7.45 -8.60 -46.10
N ARG A 62 6.70 -8.06 -45.13
CA ARG A 62 6.48 -8.69 -43.82
C ARG A 62 5.08 -9.32 -43.78
N ARG A 63 5.03 -10.59 -43.38
CA ARG A 63 3.79 -11.36 -43.24
C ARG A 63 2.83 -10.68 -42.27
N VAL A 64 1.57 -10.59 -42.68
CA VAL A 64 0.46 -10.22 -41.81
C VAL A 64 0.28 -11.30 -40.74
N SER A 65 0.26 -10.89 -39.47
CA SER A 65 -0.31 -11.68 -38.37
C SER A 65 -1.11 -10.74 -37.48
N LYS A 66 -2.42 -11.01 -37.36
CA LYS A 66 -3.41 -10.29 -36.54
C LYS A 66 -4.49 -11.29 -36.13
N LEU A 67 -5.25 -10.91 -35.10
CA LEU A 67 -6.31 -11.68 -34.42
C LEU A 67 -5.83 -12.81 -33.51
N ARG A 68 -5.70 -12.44 -32.23
CA ARG A 68 -5.51 -13.26 -31.03
C ARG A 68 -5.89 -12.36 -29.85
N ARG A 69 -6.98 -12.64 -29.15
CA ARG A 69 -7.35 -11.99 -27.87
C ARG A 69 -8.09 -12.96 -26.94
N ARG A 70 -7.35 -13.61 -26.04
CA ARG A 70 -7.84 -14.23 -24.79
C ARG A 70 -7.52 -13.32 -23.59
N ALA A 71 -8.05 -13.63 -22.40
CA ALA A 71 -7.65 -12.94 -21.15
C ALA A 71 -6.13 -13.02 -20.89
N GLY A 72 -5.47 -14.12 -21.29
CA GLY A 72 -4.01 -14.27 -21.25
C GLY A 72 -3.24 -13.51 -22.36
N GLU A 73 -3.92 -12.75 -23.23
CA GLU A 73 -3.29 -11.89 -24.25
C GLU A 73 -3.52 -10.39 -23.95
N GLU A 74 -4.10 -10.08 -22.78
CA GLU A 74 -4.03 -8.76 -22.14
C GLU A 74 -2.73 -8.59 -21.32
N ALA A 75 -1.81 -9.56 -21.33
CA ALA A 75 -0.48 -9.40 -20.73
C ALA A 75 0.47 -8.60 -21.66
N ASP A 76 1.23 -7.67 -21.09
CA ASP A 76 2.32 -6.99 -21.81
C ASP A 76 3.60 -7.85 -21.89
N THR A 77 4.65 -7.32 -22.51
CA THR A 77 5.92 -8.05 -22.72
C THR A 77 6.65 -8.44 -21.43
N LYS A 78 6.26 -7.92 -20.27
CA LYS A 78 6.77 -8.31 -18.95
C LYS A 78 5.86 -9.30 -18.21
N GLY A 79 4.72 -9.66 -18.80
CA GLY A 79 3.70 -10.52 -18.20
C GLY A 79 2.65 -9.79 -17.36
N SER A 80 2.60 -8.45 -17.40
CA SER A 80 1.66 -7.63 -16.61
C SER A 80 0.32 -7.47 -17.31
N PHE A 81 -0.78 -7.80 -16.63
CA PHE A 81 -2.14 -7.71 -17.16
C PHE A 81 -2.63 -6.26 -17.35
N LYS A 82 -3.09 -5.93 -18.56
CA LYS A 82 -3.61 -4.63 -19.01
C LYS A 82 -4.98 -4.79 -19.66
N ARG A 83 -6.02 -4.49 -18.88
CA ARG A 83 -7.41 -4.47 -19.33
C ARG A 83 -7.61 -3.49 -20.49
N VAL A 84 -8.28 -3.93 -21.56
CA VAL A 84 -8.73 -3.03 -22.65
C VAL A 84 -9.97 -2.24 -22.20
N ASP A 85 -10.20 -1.03 -22.71
CA ASP A 85 -11.38 -0.20 -22.39
C ASP A 85 -12.70 -0.65 -23.06
N ALA A 86 -13.83 -0.14 -22.59
CA ALA A 86 -15.14 -0.30 -23.21
C ALA A 86 -15.31 0.61 -24.44
N ALA A 87 -15.95 0.09 -25.50
CA ALA A 87 -16.04 0.73 -26.82
C ALA A 87 -17.36 1.44 -27.09
N TRP A 88 -18.47 0.99 -26.48
CA TRP A 88 -19.79 1.60 -26.63
C TRP A 88 -20.03 2.57 -25.48
N ARG A 89 -20.09 3.87 -25.81
CA ARG A 89 -20.00 4.98 -24.85
C ARG A 89 -21.09 6.05 -25.04
N SER A 90 -22.20 5.69 -25.69
CA SER A 90 -23.34 6.61 -25.85
C SER A 90 -24.03 6.84 -24.51
N SER A 91 -24.68 7.99 -24.34
CA SER A 91 -25.41 8.35 -23.12
C SER A 91 -26.89 8.55 -23.38
N ILE A 92 -27.70 8.30 -22.35
CA ILE A 92 -29.14 8.56 -22.34
C ILE A 92 -29.36 10.01 -21.89
N GLU A 93 -29.96 10.82 -22.76
CA GLU A 93 -30.08 12.28 -22.59
C GLU A 93 -31.42 12.79 -23.12
N GLU A 94 -31.96 13.84 -22.50
CA GLU A 94 -33.20 14.46 -22.98
C GLU A 94 -33.02 15.04 -24.39
N ASN A 95 -33.90 14.67 -25.32
CA ASN A 95 -33.83 15.03 -26.74
C ASN A 95 -32.60 14.47 -27.48
N GLY A 96 -31.85 13.54 -26.87
CA GLY A 96 -30.82 12.75 -27.54
C GLY A 96 -31.41 11.58 -28.33
N PRO A 97 -30.61 10.90 -29.19
CA PRO A 97 -31.03 9.70 -29.91
C PRO A 97 -31.52 8.60 -28.96
N PHE A 98 -30.95 8.55 -27.75
CA PHE A 98 -31.36 7.71 -26.65
C PHE A 98 -32.04 8.59 -25.58
N SER A 99 -33.35 8.80 -25.69
CA SER A 99 -34.12 9.62 -24.73
C SER A 99 -34.68 8.77 -23.58
N PRO A 100 -34.62 9.22 -22.31
CA PRO A 100 -35.12 8.45 -21.17
C PRO A 100 -36.60 8.06 -21.33
N ALA A 101 -36.90 6.76 -21.24
CA ALA A 101 -38.25 6.23 -21.37
C ALA A 101 -38.40 4.90 -20.61
N SER A 102 -39.48 4.79 -19.83
CA SER A 102 -39.86 3.54 -19.17
C SER A 102 -40.25 2.48 -20.18
N GLY A 103 -39.68 1.29 -20.06
CA GLY A 103 -39.93 0.17 -20.96
C GLY A 103 -39.15 0.22 -22.27
N ARG A 104 -38.35 1.26 -22.57
CA ARG A 104 -37.49 1.33 -23.78
C ARG A 104 -36.20 0.51 -23.65
N TYR A 105 -35.58 0.54 -22.47
CA TYR A 105 -34.24 -0.02 -22.27
C TYR A 105 -34.26 -1.43 -21.67
N HIS A 106 -33.16 -2.17 -21.89
CA HIS A 106 -32.92 -3.49 -21.30
C HIS A 106 -31.45 -3.66 -20.91
N LEU A 107 -31.18 -4.35 -19.80
CA LEU A 107 -29.85 -4.55 -19.25
C LEU A 107 -29.43 -6.03 -19.29
N TYR A 108 -28.34 -6.35 -19.97
CA TYR A 108 -27.78 -7.72 -19.98
C TYR A 108 -26.60 -7.83 -19.02
N VAL A 109 -26.69 -8.80 -18.10
CA VAL A 109 -25.73 -8.96 -17.00
C VAL A 109 -25.27 -10.41 -16.80
N ALA A 110 -24.24 -10.55 -15.98
CA ALA A 110 -23.82 -11.80 -15.37
C ALA A 110 -23.61 -11.54 -13.87
N LEU A 111 -24.33 -12.22 -12.98
CA LEU A 111 -24.23 -12.02 -11.52
C LEU A 111 -22.81 -12.29 -10.99
N ALA A 112 -22.01 -13.06 -11.74
CA ALA A 112 -20.61 -13.27 -11.41
C ALA A 112 -19.71 -12.06 -11.65
N CYS A 113 -20.01 -11.23 -12.66
CA CYS A 113 -19.15 -10.14 -13.11
C CYS A 113 -19.34 -8.93 -12.19
N PRO A 114 -18.32 -8.46 -11.43
CA PRO A 114 -18.49 -7.37 -10.48
C PRO A 114 -18.96 -6.06 -11.13
N TRP A 115 -18.58 -5.83 -12.39
CA TRP A 115 -19.00 -4.65 -13.17
C TRP A 115 -20.49 -4.68 -13.54
N ALA A 116 -21.00 -5.86 -13.93
CA ALA A 116 -22.38 -6.01 -14.37
C ALA A 116 -23.34 -6.14 -13.18
N ASP A 117 -22.90 -6.84 -12.14
CA ASP A 117 -23.63 -7.03 -10.88
C ASP A 117 -23.73 -5.71 -10.09
N GLY A 118 -22.69 -4.86 -10.15
CA GLY A 118 -22.75 -3.46 -9.69
C GLY A 118 -23.90 -2.67 -10.31
N VAL A 119 -24.03 -2.71 -11.65
CA VAL A 119 -25.12 -2.03 -12.35
C VAL A 119 -26.50 -2.60 -11.98
N LEU A 120 -26.62 -3.93 -11.86
CA LEU A 120 -27.88 -4.56 -11.45
C LEU A 120 -28.27 -4.19 -10.00
N ALA A 121 -27.30 -4.16 -9.08
CA ALA A 121 -27.53 -3.71 -7.71
C ALA A 121 -28.03 -2.26 -7.67
N ALA A 122 -27.41 -1.34 -8.41
CA ALA A 122 -27.89 0.04 -8.50
C ALA A 122 -29.32 0.14 -9.08
N LEU A 123 -29.66 -0.67 -10.08
CA LEU A 123 -31.01 -0.78 -10.64
C LEU A 123 -32.03 -1.20 -9.55
N PHE A 124 -31.70 -2.21 -8.75
CA PHE A 124 -32.54 -2.65 -7.61
C PHE A 124 -32.61 -1.62 -6.48
N MET A 125 -31.50 -0.96 -6.13
CA MET A 125 -31.46 0.08 -5.09
C MET A 125 -32.29 1.31 -5.48
N LYS A 126 -32.30 1.71 -6.76
CA LYS A 126 -33.19 2.76 -7.29
C LYS A 126 -34.64 2.29 -7.47
N GLY A 127 -34.88 0.98 -7.44
CA GLY A 127 -36.19 0.36 -7.67
C GLY A 127 -36.69 0.56 -9.09
N LEU A 128 -35.81 0.33 -10.07
CA LEU A 128 -36.04 0.57 -11.51
C LEU A 128 -36.49 -0.69 -12.28
N GLU A 129 -36.80 -1.80 -11.63
CA GLU A 129 -37.14 -3.09 -12.30
C GLU A 129 -38.37 -3.01 -13.21
N ASP A 130 -39.34 -2.15 -12.87
CA ASP A 130 -40.55 -1.96 -13.68
C ASP A 130 -40.29 -1.03 -14.89
N CYS A 131 -39.18 -0.29 -14.88
CA CYS A 131 -38.78 0.69 -15.88
C CYS A 131 -37.76 0.12 -16.89
N ILE A 132 -36.82 -0.71 -16.42
CA ILE A 132 -35.72 -1.27 -17.20
C ILE A 132 -35.71 -2.78 -16.99
N GLY A 133 -36.04 -3.52 -18.05
CA GLY A 133 -35.95 -4.99 -18.04
C GLY A 133 -34.50 -5.46 -17.97
N TYR A 134 -34.27 -6.69 -17.52
CA TYR A 134 -32.93 -7.26 -17.49
C TYR A 134 -32.93 -8.76 -17.84
N SER A 135 -31.78 -9.25 -18.30
CA SER A 135 -31.52 -10.67 -18.57
C SER A 135 -30.19 -11.10 -17.96
N VAL A 136 -30.16 -12.31 -17.40
CA VAL A 136 -29.05 -12.87 -16.63
C VAL A 136 -28.50 -14.08 -17.36
N THR A 137 -27.22 -14.01 -17.71
CA THR A 137 -26.48 -15.06 -18.42
C THR A 137 -26.05 -16.21 -17.49
N HIS A 138 -25.82 -17.39 -18.07
CA HIS A 138 -25.25 -18.53 -17.35
C HIS A 138 -23.79 -18.25 -16.95
N PRO A 139 -23.38 -18.56 -15.70
CA PRO A 139 -22.06 -18.22 -15.18
C PRO A 139 -20.89 -18.91 -15.91
N THR A 140 -21.04 -20.18 -16.31
CA THR A 140 -20.02 -20.89 -17.09
C THR A 140 -20.04 -20.45 -18.56
N TRP A 141 -18.93 -19.89 -19.05
CA TRP A 141 -18.76 -19.55 -20.46
C TRP A 141 -18.87 -20.77 -21.38
N GLN A 142 -19.45 -20.55 -22.56
CA GLN A 142 -19.61 -21.54 -23.62
C GLN A 142 -19.04 -21.00 -24.94
N ARG A 143 -18.71 -21.91 -25.88
CA ARG A 143 -18.23 -21.51 -27.20
C ARG A 143 -19.36 -20.86 -27.98
N SER A 144 -19.19 -19.61 -28.40
CA SER A 144 -20.29 -18.86 -29.02
C SER A 144 -20.59 -19.26 -30.47
N ARG A 145 -19.60 -19.82 -31.16
CA ARG A 145 -19.70 -20.29 -32.55
C ARG A 145 -19.08 -21.70 -32.65
N PRO A 146 -19.71 -22.74 -32.08
CA PRO A 146 -19.17 -24.10 -32.09
C PRO A 146 -19.07 -24.69 -33.52
N GLU A 147 -19.86 -24.16 -34.45
CA GLU A 147 -19.84 -24.49 -35.88
C GLU A 147 -18.63 -23.90 -36.64
N ARG A 148 -17.84 -23.03 -36.00
CA ARG A 148 -16.64 -22.39 -36.56
C ARG A 148 -15.39 -22.80 -35.78
N PRO A 149 -14.72 -23.92 -36.14
CA PRO A 149 -13.52 -24.40 -35.46
C PRO A 149 -12.39 -23.36 -35.34
N GLU A 150 -12.30 -22.44 -36.29
CA GLU A 150 -11.36 -21.32 -36.35
C GLU A 150 -11.68 -20.16 -35.40
N ASP A 151 -12.89 -20.10 -34.85
CA ASP A 151 -13.35 -19.09 -33.90
C ASP A 151 -13.26 -19.64 -32.46
N PRO A 152 -12.21 -19.32 -31.68
CA PRO A 152 -12.00 -19.87 -30.35
C PRO A 152 -12.80 -19.13 -29.26
N HIS A 153 -13.73 -18.23 -29.63
CA HIS A 153 -14.39 -17.36 -28.65
C HIS A 153 -15.29 -18.15 -27.69
N MET A 154 -14.98 -17.98 -26.40
CA MET A 154 -15.75 -18.44 -25.25
C MET A 154 -16.38 -17.23 -24.57
N GLY A 155 -17.66 -17.28 -24.24
CA GLY A 155 -18.31 -16.17 -23.54
C GLY A 155 -19.67 -16.50 -22.93
N TRP A 156 -20.33 -15.46 -22.45
CA TRP A 156 -21.61 -15.54 -21.77
C TRP A 156 -22.73 -16.08 -22.67
N ALA A 157 -23.39 -17.15 -22.22
CA ALA A 157 -24.53 -17.76 -22.87
C ALA A 157 -25.83 -17.44 -22.12
N PHE A 158 -26.92 -17.24 -22.84
CA PHE A 158 -28.27 -17.21 -22.25
C PHE A 158 -28.81 -18.63 -22.15
N ARG A 159 -29.40 -18.94 -21.01
CA ARG A 159 -30.10 -20.20 -20.69
C ARG A 159 -31.33 -19.86 -19.86
N LYS A 160 -32.29 -20.76 -19.80
CA LYS A 160 -33.46 -20.66 -18.92
C LYS A 160 -33.32 -21.65 -17.75
N PRO A 161 -34.00 -21.40 -16.62
CA PRO A 161 -34.08 -22.37 -15.54
C PRO A 161 -34.57 -23.73 -16.05
N GLY A 162 -33.93 -24.80 -15.61
CA GLY A 162 -34.24 -26.17 -16.03
C GLY A 162 -33.72 -26.60 -17.41
N ASP A 163 -32.96 -25.76 -18.13
CA ASP A 163 -32.16 -26.22 -19.27
C ASP A 163 -31.13 -27.29 -18.84
N PRO A 164 -30.70 -28.19 -19.74
CA PRO A 164 -29.63 -29.15 -19.46
C PRO A 164 -28.37 -28.46 -18.90
N PRO A 165 -27.69 -29.09 -17.92
CA PRO A 165 -26.50 -28.51 -17.31
C PRO A 165 -25.36 -28.37 -18.31
N LEU A 166 -24.55 -27.32 -18.15
CA LEU A 166 -23.40 -27.04 -18.99
C LEU A 166 -22.13 -27.61 -18.39
N ALA A 167 -21.18 -28.01 -19.24
CA ALA A 167 -19.82 -28.36 -18.85
C ALA A 167 -18.88 -27.18 -19.13
N ASN A 168 -17.67 -27.19 -18.58
CA ASN A 168 -16.66 -26.19 -18.93
C ASN A 168 -16.16 -26.34 -20.38
N ALA A 169 -15.28 -25.43 -20.81
CA ALA A 169 -14.69 -25.41 -22.16
C ALA A 169 -14.01 -26.72 -22.61
N LEU A 170 -13.66 -27.60 -21.68
CA LEU A 170 -12.99 -28.90 -21.91
C LEU A 170 -13.92 -30.10 -21.70
N GLY A 171 -15.22 -29.87 -21.48
CA GLY A 171 -16.21 -30.94 -21.22
C GLY A 171 -16.17 -31.48 -19.78
N HIS A 172 -15.56 -30.78 -18.84
CA HIS A 172 -15.52 -31.17 -17.42
C HIS A 172 -16.58 -30.45 -16.59
N GLY A 173 -17.15 -31.19 -15.62
CA GLY A 173 -18.18 -30.69 -14.71
C GLY A 173 -19.60 -30.75 -15.28
N SER A 174 -20.57 -30.49 -14.41
CA SER A 174 -21.99 -30.39 -14.74
C SER A 174 -22.56 -29.26 -13.90
N PHE A 175 -22.90 -28.15 -14.54
CA PHE A 175 -23.26 -26.89 -13.91
C PHE A 175 -24.70 -26.54 -14.30
N GLU A 176 -25.59 -26.55 -13.32
CA GLU A 176 -27.05 -26.54 -13.55
C GLU A 176 -27.56 -25.14 -13.91
N CYS A 177 -28.52 -25.09 -14.84
CA CYS A 177 -29.25 -23.88 -15.17
C CYS A 177 -30.33 -23.60 -14.12
N ASP A 178 -30.01 -22.79 -13.11
CA ASP A 178 -30.87 -22.48 -11.96
C ASP A 178 -31.83 -21.28 -12.16
N ASP A 179 -32.70 -21.06 -11.18
CA ASP A 179 -33.77 -20.05 -11.19
C ASP A 179 -33.29 -18.59 -11.20
N ALA A 180 -32.00 -18.32 -10.99
CA ALA A 180 -31.46 -16.96 -11.10
C ALA A 180 -31.18 -16.55 -12.55
N LEU A 181 -31.32 -17.47 -13.51
CA LEU A 181 -31.18 -17.20 -14.94
C LEU A 181 -32.43 -16.53 -15.50
N VAL A 182 -32.22 -15.46 -16.27
CA VAL A 182 -33.29 -14.74 -16.95
C VAL A 182 -32.90 -14.70 -18.43
N PRO A 183 -33.54 -15.50 -19.30
CA PRO A 183 -33.18 -15.56 -20.72
C PRO A 183 -33.42 -14.22 -21.42
N ASP A 184 -32.85 -14.05 -22.61
CA ASP A 184 -33.12 -12.88 -23.44
C ASP A 184 -34.52 -12.95 -24.06
N SER A 185 -35.45 -12.16 -23.52
CA SER A 185 -36.82 -12.00 -24.03
C SER A 185 -36.98 -10.88 -25.07
N VAL A 186 -35.90 -10.19 -25.43
CA VAL A 186 -35.89 -9.00 -26.29
C VAL A 186 -35.35 -9.31 -27.67
N ASN A 187 -34.16 -9.94 -27.76
CA ASN A 187 -33.55 -10.31 -29.04
C ASN A 187 -33.55 -11.82 -29.30
N GLY A 188 -33.86 -12.65 -28.30
CA GLY A 188 -33.74 -14.12 -28.39
C GLY A 188 -32.30 -14.61 -28.49
N ALA A 189 -31.32 -13.78 -28.12
CA ALA A 189 -29.90 -14.07 -28.17
C ALA A 189 -29.55 -15.34 -27.39
N GLN A 190 -28.64 -16.15 -27.95
CA GLN A 190 -28.10 -17.33 -27.30
C GLN A 190 -26.78 -17.00 -26.57
N PHE A 191 -26.10 -15.93 -26.97
CA PHE A 191 -24.88 -15.41 -26.38
C PHE A 191 -24.90 -13.88 -26.33
N VAL A 192 -24.19 -13.27 -25.38
CA VAL A 192 -23.98 -11.80 -25.36
C VAL A 192 -23.33 -11.30 -26.66
N ARG A 193 -22.48 -12.13 -27.28
CA ARG A 193 -21.91 -11.89 -28.61
C ARG A 193 -22.97 -11.58 -29.68
N ASP A 194 -24.14 -12.23 -29.62
CA ASP A 194 -25.17 -12.05 -30.64
C ASP A 194 -25.74 -10.62 -30.60
N LEU A 195 -25.75 -9.99 -29.42
CA LEU A 195 -26.16 -8.60 -29.22
C LEU A 195 -25.16 -7.63 -29.87
N TYR A 196 -23.86 -7.86 -29.67
CA TYR A 196 -22.79 -7.08 -30.29
C TYR A 196 -22.79 -7.23 -31.82
N GLU A 197 -22.88 -8.46 -32.34
CA GLU A 197 -22.96 -8.70 -33.78
C GLU A 197 -24.23 -8.06 -34.39
N LYS A 198 -25.36 -8.07 -33.66
CA LYS A 198 -26.59 -7.36 -34.06
C LYS A 198 -26.43 -5.84 -34.09
N ALA A 199 -25.65 -5.28 -33.17
CA ALA A 199 -25.26 -3.86 -33.17
C ALA A 199 -24.12 -3.52 -34.16
N GLY A 200 -23.63 -4.49 -34.93
CA GLY A 200 -22.57 -4.31 -35.94
C GLY A 200 -21.13 -4.42 -35.41
N ASP A 201 -20.94 -4.76 -34.14
CA ASP A 201 -19.62 -4.96 -33.54
C ASP A 201 -19.16 -6.41 -33.64
N THR A 202 -18.05 -6.61 -34.36
CA THR A 202 -17.39 -7.91 -34.58
C THR A 202 -15.96 -7.93 -34.04
N ALA A 203 -15.56 -6.94 -33.23
CA ALA A 203 -14.18 -6.75 -32.76
C ALA A 203 -13.73 -7.75 -31.66
N GLY A 204 -14.62 -8.65 -31.22
CA GLY A 204 -14.28 -9.79 -30.38
C GLY A 204 -14.31 -9.56 -28.87
N LYS A 205 -14.70 -8.37 -28.39
CA LYS A 205 -14.74 -8.03 -26.95
C LYS A 205 -16.17 -7.91 -26.40
N TYR A 206 -16.85 -9.04 -26.34
CA TYR A 206 -18.28 -9.12 -25.99
C TYR A 206 -18.48 -9.20 -24.45
N SER A 207 -18.45 -8.04 -23.79
CA SER A 207 -18.48 -7.91 -22.33
C SER A 207 -19.89 -7.81 -21.74
N THR A 208 -20.00 -7.93 -20.41
CA THR A 208 -21.15 -7.46 -19.62
C THR A 208 -20.67 -6.40 -18.61
N PRO A 209 -21.48 -5.40 -18.24
CA PRO A 209 -22.88 -5.18 -18.64
C PRO A 209 -23.04 -4.69 -20.09
N VAL A 210 -24.25 -4.82 -20.62
CA VAL A 210 -24.68 -4.16 -21.87
C VAL A 210 -26.00 -3.45 -21.60
N LEU A 211 -26.03 -2.13 -21.78
CA LEU A 211 -27.27 -1.35 -21.82
C LEU A 211 -27.76 -1.27 -23.27
N TRP A 212 -28.95 -1.80 -23.52
CA TRP A 212 -29.53 -1.99 -24.84
C TRP A 212 -30.77 -1.14 -25.03
N ASP A 213 -30.93 -0.59 -26.23
CA ASP A 213 -32.15 0.10 -26.66
C ASP A 213 -33.02 -0.83 -27.50
N LYS A 214 -34.28 -1.02 -27.09
CA LYS A 214 -35.24 -1.86 -27.81
C LYS A 214 -35.91 -1.16 -28.99
N GLU A 215 -35.91 0.18 -29.03
CA GLU A 215 -36.46 0.96 -30.14
C GLU A 215 -35.47 0.98 -31.31
N GLU A 216 -34.23 1.40 -31.05
CA GLU A 216 -33.15 1.44 -32.05
C GLU A 216 -32.50 0.07 -32.32
N GLY A 217 -32.77 -0.93 -31.46
CA GLY A 217 -32.25 -2.29 -31.63
C GLY A 217 -30.72 -2.39 -31.57
N THR A 218 -30.09 -1.59 -30.72
CA THR A 218 -28.62 -1.44 -30.63
C THR A 218 -28.11 -1.29 -29.19
N ILE A 219 -26.78 -1.36 -29.03
CA ILE A 219 -26.10 -1.09 -27.76
C ILE A 219 -26.04 0.43 -27.55
N VAL A 220 -26.50 0.90 -26.39
CA VAL A 220 -26.26 2.28 -25.94
C VAL A 220 -24.85 2.39 -25.37
N ASN A 221 -24.55 1.55 -24.38
CA ASN A 221 -23.33 1.65 -23.58
C ASN A 221 -22.90 0.28 -23.02
N ASN A 222 -21.59 0.05 -22.89
CA ASN A 222 -21.02 -1.12 -22.20
C ASN A 222 -19.94 -0.79 -21.15
N GLU A 223 -19.83 0.49 -20.76
CA GLU A 223 -19.05 0.96 -19.62
C GLU A 223 -19.92 1.05 -18.37
N SER A 224 -19.63 0.18 -17.40
CA SER A 224 -20.32 0.09 -16.11
C SER A 224 -20.52 1.43 -15.38
N MET A 225 -19.48 2.28 -15.31
CA MET A 225 -19.56 3.55 -14.57
C MET A 225 -20.46 4.59 -15.27
N GLU A 226 -20.52 4.59 -16.59
CA GLU A 226 -21.41 5.48 -17.35
C GLU A 226 -22.86 5.02 -17.24
N ILE A 227 -23.11 3.71 -17.30
CA ILE A 227 -24.43 3.13 -17.06
C ILE A 227 -24.91 3.45 -15.63
N LEU A 228 -24.05 3.33 -14.62
CA LEU A 228 -24.38 3.75 -13.24
C LEU A 228 -24.82 5.22 -13.18
N ARG A 229 -24.07 6.15 -13.79
CA ARG A 229 -24.42 7.59 -13.86
C ARG A 229 -25.76 7.84 -14.55
N MET A 230 -26.07 7.10 -15.61
CA MET A 230 -27.38 7.17 -16.29
C MET A 230 -28.52 6.68 -15.38
N LEU A 231 -28.36 5.51 -14.74
CA LEU A 231 -29.36 4.97 -13.81
C LEU A 231 -29.59 5.86 -12.58
N ASN A 232 -28.55 6.59 -12.14
CA ASN A 232 -28.63 7.49 -10.99
C ASN A 232 -29.69 8.59 -11.13
N SER A 233 -29.86 9.10 -12.36
CA SER A 233 -30.43 10.43 -12.61
C SER A 233 -31.48 10.44 -13.72
N LYS A 234 -31.17 9.85 -14.87
CA LYS A 234 -31.99 9.93 -16.10
C LYS A 234 -33.34 9.22 -15.96
N PHE A 235 -33.46 8.30 -15.00
CA PHE A 235 -34.67 7.51 -14.76
C PHE A 235 -35.40 7.88 -13.45
N ASN A 236 -35.02 8.96 -12.76
CA ASN A 236 -35.64 9.35 -11.48
C ASN A 236 -37.16 9.51 -11.57
N LYS A 237 -37.69 9.89 -12.73
CA LYS A 237 -39.14 9.96 -13.00
C LYS A 237 -39.90 8.63 -12.79
N TRP A 238 -39.22 7.49 -12.90
CA TRP A 238 -39.81 6.14 -12.77
C TRP A 238 -39.17 5.29 -11.66
N ALA A 239 -38.17 5.83 -10.95
CA ALA A 239 -37.54 5.17 -9.82
C ALA A 239 -38.49 5.11 -8.62
N LYS A 240 -38.55 3.97 -7.92
CA LYS A 240 -39.25 3.89 -6.62
C LYS A 240 -38.51 4.64 -5.53
N ASN A 241 -37.18 4.77 -5.67
CA ASN A 241 -36.30 5.55 -4.80
C ASN A 241 -35.65 6.70 -5.61
N PRO A 242 -36.42 7.72 -6.01
CA PRO A 242 -35.93 8.81 -6.87
C PRO A 242 -34.85 9.64 -6.17
N ASP A 243 -35.00 9.87 -4.86
CA ASP A 243 -34.11 10.71 -4.05
C ASP A 243 -32.79 10.03 -3.65
N LEU A 244 -32.63 8.73 -3.95
CA LEU A 244 -31.36 8.04 -3.75
C LEU A 244 -30.33 8.50 -4.81
N ASP A 245 -29.46 9.42 -4.43
CA ASP A 245 -28.32 9.86 -5.25
C ASP A 245 -27.05 9.11 -4.83
N LEU A 246 -26.51 8.31 -5.75
CA LEU A 246 -25.29 7.50 -5.59
C LEU A 246 -24.05 8.21 -6.16
N PHE A 247 -24.19 9.41 -6.72
CA PHE A 247 -23.09 10.29 -7.13
C PHE A 247 -23.47 11.77 -6.94
N PRO A 248 -23.66 12.23 -5.70
CA PRO A 248 -23.93 13.64 -5.43
C PRO A 248 -22.74 14.50 -5.86
N ALA A 249 -23.02 15.60 -6.56
CA ALA A 249 -21.98 16.47 -7.13
C ALA A 249 -21.00 17.03 -6.07
N SER A 250 -21.46 17.17 -4.82
CA SER A 250 -20.63 17.63 -3.69
C SER A 250 -19.59 16.62 -3.20
N LEU A 251 -19.65 15.36 -3.64
CA LEU A 251 -18.66 14.32 -3.31
C LEU A 251 -17.85 13.86 -4.54
N ALA A 252 -17.91 14.61 -5.64
CA ALA A 252 -17.26 14.20 -6.89
C ALA A 252 -15.73 14.11 -6.75
N THR A 253 -15.12 15.06 -6.03
CA THR A 253 -13.66 15.11 -5.82
C THR A 253 -13.20 13.95 -4.93
N GLU A 254 -13.92 13.66 -3.86
CA GLU A 254 -13.68 12.55 -2.94
C GLU A 254 -13.88 11.21 -3.64
N ALA A 255 -14.89 11.11 -4.51
CA ALA A 255 -15.15 9.91 -5.30
C ALA A 255 -14.05 9.66 -6.33
N ASP A 256 -13.56 10.70 -7.02
CA ASP A 256 -12.44 10.57 -7.96
C ASP A 256 -11.14 10.21 -7.23
N ALA A 257 -10.88 10.80 -6.06
CA ALA A 257 -9.74 10.47 -5.20
C ALA A 257 -9.80 9.03 -4.67
N ALA A 258 -10.99 8.52 -4.30
CA ALA A 258 -11.19 7.11 -3.92
C ALA A 258 -10.99 6.18 -5.13
N ASN A 259 -11.56 6.52 -6.28
CA ASN A 259 -11.46 5.73 -7.51
C ASN A 259 -10.00 5.54 -7.98
N ALA A 260 -9.17 6.58 -7.83
CA ALA A 260 -7.80 6.63 -8.30
C ALA A 260 -6.89 5.50 -7.77
N TRP A 261 -7.17 4.95 -6.59
CA TRP A 261 -6.44 3.81 -6.03
C TRP A 261 -7.27 2.53 -5.94
N ILE A 262 -8.58 2.62 -5.65
CA ILE A 262 -9.46 1.44 -5.54
C ILE A 262 -9.55 0.69 -6.87
N TYR A 263 -9.66 1.41 -8.00
CA TYR A 263 -9.73 0.73 -9.30
C TYR A 263 -8.44 0.00 -9.70
N PRO A 264 -7.26 0.65 -9.80
CA PRO A 264 -6.05 -0.02 -10.26
C PRO A 264 -5.51 -1.08 -9.29
N SER A 265 -5.62 -0.83 -7.98
CA SER A 265 -4.96 -1.64 -6.94
C SER A 265 -5.88 -2.64 -6.24
N ILE A 266 -7.21 -2.41 -6.16
CA ILE A 266 -8.16 -3.39 -5.63
C ILE A 266 -8.97 -4.06 -6.75
N ASN A 267 -9.87 -3.32 -7.42
CA ASN A 267 -10.83 -3.94 -8.33
C ASN A 267 -10.16 -4.61 -9.53
N ASN A 268 -9.11 -3.99 -10.06
CA ASN A 268 -8.29 -4.56 -11.12
C ASN A 268 -7.04 -5.26 -10.57
N GLY A 269 -6.58 -4.92 -9.35
CA GLY A 269 -5.44 -5.56 -8.69
C GLY A 269 -5.62 -7.07 -8.51
N VAL A 270 -6.80 -7.52 -8.08
CA VAL A 270 -7.12 -8.97 -7.98
C VAL A 270 -6.99 -9.69 -9.33
N TYR A 271 -7.35 -9.03 -10.44
CA TYR A 271 -7.17 -9.58 -11.79
C TYR A 271 -5.72 -9.53 -12.27
N ARG A 272 -4.96 -8.49 -11.88
CA ARG A 272 -3.52 -8.40 -12.15
C ARG A 272 -2.77 -9.54 -11.47
N CYS A 273 -3.09 -9.86 -10.21
CA CYS A 273 -2.58 -11.05 -9.52
C CYS A 273 -2.97 -12.34 -10.26
N GLY A 274 -4.26 -12.51 -10.55
CA GLY A 274 -4.79 -13.75 -11.11
C GLY A 274 -4.32 -14.09 -12.52
N PHE A 275 -4.03 -13.07 -13.34
CA PHE A 275 -3.60 -13.22 -14.74
C PHE A 275 -2.14 -12.85 -15.01
N ALA A 276 -1.33 -12.58 -13.97
CA ALA A 276 0.10 -12.40 -14.12
C ALA A 276 0.76 -13.64 -14.75
N GLN A 277 1.67 -13.41 -15.70
CA GLN A 277 2.38 -14.48 -16.43
C GLN A 277 3.84 -14.67 -15.99
N SER A 278 4.29 -13.86 -15.04
CA SER A 278 5.61 -13.94 -14.40
C SER A 278 5.45 -13.79 -12.89
N GLN A 279 6.40 -14.34 -12.12
CA GLN A 279 6.41 -14.20 -10.66
C GLN A 279 6.54 -12.72 -10.27
N GLU A 280 7.45 -11.97 -10.92
CA GLU A 280 7.63 -10.52 -10.75
C GLU A 280 6.33 -9.72 -10.94
N ALA A 281 5.56 -9.96 -12.02
CA ALA A 281 4.31 -9.25 -12.25
C ALA A 281 3.19 -9.65 -11.28
N TYR A 282 3.26 -10.86 -10.70
CA TYR A 282 2.37 -11.28 -9.63
C TYR A 282 2.75 -10.63 -8.30
N ASP A 283 4.04 -10.64 -7.93
CA ASP A 283 4.55 -10.10 -6.67
C ASP A 283 4.21 -8.60 -6.54
N ILE A 284 4.50 -7.82 -7.59
CA ILE A 284 4.13 -6.39 -7.66
C ILE A 284 2.62 -6.21 -7.51
N ALA A 285 1.81 -7.01 -8.21
CA ALA A 285 0.36 -6.85 -8.21
C ALA A 285 -0.28 -7.25 -6.86
N VAL A 286 0.29 -8.23 -6.15
CA VAL A 286 -0.24 -8.71 -4.86
C VAL A 286 0.21 -7.83 -3.69
N GLU A 287 1.40 -7.22 -3.80
CA GLU A 287 1.89 -6.22 -2.86
C GLU A 287 1.04 -4.93 -2.93
N GLU A 288 0.87 -4.34 -4.12
CA GLU A 288 -0.03 -3.19 -4.33
C GLU A 288 -1.48 -3.46 -3.85
N LEU A 289 -1.98 -4.68 -4.03
CA LEU A 289 -3.30 -5.10 -3.56
C LEU A 289 -3.34 -5.16 -2.03
N SER A 290 -2.30 -5.72 -1.39
CA SER A 290 -2.19 -5.83 0.06
C SER A 290 -2.17 -4.46 0.73
N GLU A 291 -1.35 -3.54 0.21
CA GLU A 291 -1.28 -2.15 0.66
C GLU A 291 -2.63 -1.43 0.50
N ALA A 292 -3.30 -1.61 -0.65
CA ALA A 292 -4.59 -0.99 -0.90
C ALA A 292 -5.70 -1.55 0.02
N LEU A 293 -5.70 -2.85 0.33
CA LEU A 293 -6.62 -3.44 1.30
C LEU A 293 -6.36 -2.91 2.72
N ALA A 294 -5.10 -2.78 3.13
CA ALA A 294 -4.74 -2.16 4.41
C ALA A 294 -5.18 -0.69 4.49
N ARG A 295 -5.02 0.08 3.41
CA ARG A 295 -5.52 1.45 3.29
C ARG A 295 -7.06 1.52 3.39
N ALA A 296 -7.76 0.60 2.75
CA ALA A 296 -9.23 0.54 2.80
C ALA A 296 -9.73 0.19 4.22
N GLU A 297 -9.06 -0.75 4.89
CA GLU A 297 -9.34 -1.14 6.29
C GLU A 297 -9.13 0.02 7.27
N ASP A 298 -8.00 0.74 7.17
CA ASP A 298 -7.74 1.93 8.01
C ASP A 298 -8.74 3.07 7.75
N LEU A 299 -9.03 3.37 6.49
CA LEU A 299 -10.02 4.41 6.12
C LEU A 299 -11.41 4.06 6.67
N LEU A 300 -11.88 2.84 6.44
CA LEU A 300 -13.20 2.39 6.87
C LEU A 300 -13.26 2.08 8.37
N SER A 301 -12.15 2.14 9.12
CA SER A 301 -12.18 2.18 10.58
C SER A 301 -12.65 3.54 11.15
N LYS A 302 -12.49 4.62 10.36
CA LYS A 302 -12.73 6.02 10.79
C LYS A 302 -14.08 6.56 10.33
N GLN A 303 -14.51 6.19 9.13
CA GLN A 303 -15.73 6.68 8.47
C GLN A 303 -16.59 5.53 7.94
N ARG A 304 -17.90 5.74 7.76
CA ARG A 304 -18.84 4.66 7.41
C ARG A 304 -18.62 4.12 5.98
N PHE A 305 -18.38 5.02 5.03
CA PHE A 305 -18.23 4.77 3.59
C PHE A 305 -16.96 5.44 3.07
N LEU A 306 -16.62 5.26 1.80
CA LEU A 306 -15.38 5.78 1.19
C LEU A 306 -15.36 7.30 1.03
N CYS A 307 -16.52 7.92 0.88
CA CYS A 307 -16.69 9.37 0.76
C CYS A 307 -17.38 9.95 2.01
N GLY A 308 -17.00 9.47 3.20
CA GLY A 308 -17.56 9.91 4.49
C GLY A 308 -18.78 9.07 4.93
N ASP A 309 -19.92 9.73 5.16
CA ASP A 309 -21.15 9.10 5.69
C ASP A 309 -22.21 8.79 4.61
N THR A 310 -21.98 9.18 3.36
CA THR A 310 -22.87 8.90 2.22
C THR A 310 -22.36 7.71 1.40
N PHE A 311 -23.23 6.74 1.13
CA PHE A 311 -22.92 5.62 0.23
C PHE A 311 -22.95 6.08 -1.24
N THR A 312 -21.90 5.76 -2.00
CA THR A 312 -21.72 6.20 -3.39
C THR A 312 -21.45 5.04 -4.35
N PHE A 313 -21.31 5.34 -5.65
CA PHE A 313 -20.78 4.37 -6.62
C PHE A 313 -19.37 3.85 -6.27
N MET A 314 -18.56 4.57 -5.50
CA MET A 314 -17.26 4.06 -5.08
C MET A 314 -17.41 2.91 -4.09
N ASP A 315 -18.37 3.03 -3.18
CA ASP A 315 -18.68 2.01 -2.19
C ASP A 315 -19.21 0.75 -2.86
N LEU A 316 -20.16 0.92 -3.79
CA LEU A 316 -20.65 -0.14 -4.66
C LEU A 316 -19.51 -0.84 -5.42
N ARG A 317 -18.58 -0.05 -6.00
CA ARG A 317 -17.44 -0.57 -6.77
C ARG A 317 -16.48 -1.39 -5.90
N LEU A 318 -16.13 -0.90 -4.71
CA LEU A 318 -15.28 -1.62 -3.75
C LEU A 318 -15.98 -2.89 -3.25
N PHE A 319 -17.23 -2.78 -2.81
CA PHE A 319 -18.01 -3.88 -2.27
C PHE A 319 -18.14 -5.05 -3.25
N MET A 320 -18.34 -4.77 -4.55
CA MET A 320 -18.42 -5.80 -5.58
C MET A 320 -17.11 -6.61 -5.74
N THR A 321 -15.95 -6.06 -5.34
CA THR A 321 -14.71 -6.82 -5.21
C THR A 321 -14.62 -7.55 -3.87
N LEU A 322 -14.87 -6.88 -2.74
CA LEU A 322 -14.73 -7.48 -1.41
C LEU A 322 -15.66 -8.68 -1.18
N VAL A 323 -16.92 -8.60 -1.62
CA VAL A 323 -17.90 -9.70 -1.49
C VAL A 323 -17.46 -10.97 -2.24
N ARG A 324 -16.56 -10.85 -3.22
CA ARG A 324 -16.01 -11.96 -4.02
C ARG A 324 -14.63 -12.44 -3.52
N PHE A 325 -14.00 -11.74 -2.58
CA PHE A 325 -12.59 -11.89 -2.23
C PHE A 325 -12.28 -13.29 -1.65
N ASP A 326 -12.87 -13.63 -0.51
CA ASP A 326 -12.60 -14.90 0.19
C ASP A 326 -13.16 -16.10 -0.59
N ALA A 327 -14.30 -15.92 -1.25
CA ALA A 327 -15.00 -16.96 -1.99
C ALA A 327 -14.34 -17.34 -3.32
N VAL A 328 -13.51 -16.45 -3.88
CA VAL A 328 -12.86 -16.62 -5.19
C VAL A 328 -11.40 -16.17 -5.16
N TYR A 329 -11.14 -14.88 -4.98
CA TYR A 329 -9.84 -14.27 -5.31
C TYR A 329 -8.68 -14.82 -4.48
N VAL A 330 -8.88 -15.11 -3.19
CA VAL A 330 -7.86 -15.67 -2.29
C VAL A 330 -7.23 -16.95 -2.88
N VAL A 331 -8.05 -17.86 -3.40
CA VAL A 331 -7.60 -19.15 -3.95
C VAL A 331 -7.38 -19.09 -5.46
N TYR A 332 -8.34 -18.53 -6.21
CA TYR A 332 -8.36 -18.57 -7.68
C TYR A 332 -7.34 -17.61 -8.29
N PHE A 333 -7.26 -16.40 -7.76
CA PHE A 333 -6.31 -15.37 -8.17
C PHE A 333 -5.07 -15.30 -7.27
N LYS A 334 -4.95 -16.23 -6.30
CA LYS A 334 -3.84 -16.34 -5.35
C LYS A 334 -3.64 -15.08 -4.50
N THR A 335 -4.69 -14.31 -4.22
CA THR A 335 -4.60 -13.09 -3.40
C THR A 335 -4.56 -13.43 -1.89
N ASN A 336 -3.76 -14.43 -1.51
CA ASN A 336 -3.78 -15.08 -0.19
C ASN A 336 -2.91 -14.37 0.87
N VAL A 337 -2.78 -13.05 0.77
CA VAL A 337 -2.13 -12.19 1.78
C VAL A 337 -2.96 -12.05 3.06
N GLY A 338 -4.26 -12.35 2.98
CA GLY A 338 -5.22 -12.35 4.07
C GLY A 338 -6.62 -12.68 3.56
N THR A 339 -7.62 -12.59 4.43
CA THR A 339 -9.05 -12.82 4.17
C THR A 339 -9.88 -11.72 4.78
N ILE A 340 -10.97 -11.33 4.12
CA ILE A 340 -11.91 -10.34 4.65
C ILE A 340 -12.56 -10.86 5.95
N GLU A 341 -12.85 -12.16 6.05
CA GLU A 341 -13.46 -12.76 7.25
C GLU A 341 -12.58 -12.68 8.52
N HIS A 342 -11.26 -12.77 8.40
CA HIS A 342 -10.37 -12.91 9.58
C HIS A 342 -9.36 -11.78 9.78
N ASP A 343 -8.89 -11.15 8.71
CA ASP A 343 -7.74 -10.23 8.77
C ASP A 343 -8.15 -8.75 8.63
N TYR A 344 -9.34 -8.48 8.08
CA TYR A 344 -9.85 -7.12 7.81
C TYR A 344 -11.22 -6.85 8.49
N PRO A 345 -11.25 -6.63 9.82
CA PRO A 345 -12.51 -6.51 10.56
C PRO A 345 -13.38 -5.31 10.15
N ASN A 346 -12.81 -4.17 9.74
CA ASN A 346 -13.60 -3.03 9.28
C ASN A 346 -14.15 -3.25 7.87
N LEU A 347 -13.39 -3.90 6.96
CA LEU A 347 -13.87 -4.33 5.65
C LEU A 347 -14.98 -5.38 5.76
N LEU A 348 -14.90 -6.32 6.71
CA LEU A 348 -15.97 -7.29 6.98
C LEU A 348 -17.26 -6.61 7.43
N GLU A 349 -17.16 -5.72 8.42
CA GLU A 349 -18.31 -4.96 8.93
C GLU A 349 -18.87 -4.03 7.85
N TYR A 350 -18.03 -3.48 6.97
CA TYR A 350 -18.43 -2.67 5.82
C TYR A 350 -19.18 -3.51 4.79
N CYS A 351 -18.70 -4.72 4.48
CA CYS A 351 -19.41 -5.63 3.58
C CYS A 351 -20.78 -6.02 4.13
N ARG A 352 -20.92 -6.23 5.44
CA ARG A 352 -22.21 -6.48 6.10
C ARG A 352 -23.16 -5.28 5.99
N ASP A 353 -22.67 -4.06 6.25
CA ASP A 353 -23.43 -2.82 6.12
C ASP A 353 -24.00 -2.67 4.70
N VAL A 354 -23.12 -2.76 3.70
CA VAL A 354 -23.49 -2.61 2.29
C VAL A 354 -24.41 -3.75 1.83
N TYR A 355 -24.13 -5.01 2.17
CA TYR A 355 -24.96 -6.16 1.80
C TYR A 355 -26.40 -6.05 2.34
N GLN A 356 -26.56 -5.45 3.54
CA GLN A 356 -27.86 -5.27 4.20
C GLN A 356 -28.63 -4.03 3.72
N MET A 357 -28.06 -3.21 2.83
CA MET A 357 -28.78 -2.09 2.22
C MET A 357 -29.96 -2.59 1.34
N PRO A 358 -31.12 -1.91 1.36
CA PRO A 358 -32.27 -2.28 0.54
C PRO A 358 -31.92 -2.43 -0.95
N GLY A 359 -32.20 -3.60 -1.52
CA GLY A 359 -31.93 -3.93 -2.92
C GLY A 359 -30.55 -4.56 -3.19
N MET A 360 -29.54 -4.39 -2.32
CA MET A 360 -28.18 -4.87 -2.57
C MET A 360 -28.11 -6.41 -2.65
N ALA A 361 -28.54 -7.11 -1.60
CA ALA A 361 -28.49 -8.57 -1.51
C ALA A 361 -29.22 -9.30 -2.66
N LYS A 362 -30.17 -8.64 -3.34
CA LYS A 362 -30.94 -9.20 -4.47
C LYS A 362 -30.07 -9.43 -5.72
N ALA A 363 -28.98 -8.69 -5.90
CA ALA A 363 -28.03 -8.90 -6.98
C ALA A 363 -27.03 -10.04 -6.66
N ILE A 364 -26.58 -10.13 -5.41
CA ILE A 364 -25.46 -10.98 -5.00
C ILE A 364 -25.82 -12.48 -5.00
N ASN A 365 -25.47 -13.19 -6.08
CA ASN A 365 -25.57 -14.65 -6.16
C ASN A 365 -24.19 -15.32 -6.02
N MET A 366 -23.87 -15.78 -4.79
CA MET A 366 -22.58 -16.42 -4.48
C MET A 366 -22.34 -17.73 -5.25
N ARG A 367 -23.40 -18.47 -5.62
CA ARG A 367 -23.30 -19.69 -6.44
C ARG A 367 -22.85 -19.33 -7.86
N HIS A 368 -23.45 -18.34 -8.49
CA HIS A 368 -23.04 -17.85 -9.82
C HIS A 368 -21.63 -17.25 -9.81
N ILE A 369 -21.31 -16.44 -8.80
CA ILE A 369 -19.95 -15.88 -8.59
C ILE A 369 -18.92 -17.01 -8.61
N LYS A 370 -19.00 -17.97 -7.71
CA LYS A 370 -18.01 -19.06 -7.62
C LYS A 370 -18.01 -19.91 -8.88
N MET A 371 -19.18 -20.28 -9.39
CA MET A 371 -19.31 -21.11 -10.59
C MET A 371 -18.63 -20.45 -11.79
N HIS A 372 -18.81 -19.15 -12.03
CA HIS A 372 -18.20 -18.48 -13.18
C HIS A 372 -16.67 -18.56 -13.16
N TYR A 373 -16.04 -18.07 -12.08
CA TYR A 373 -14.58 -17.98 -12.02
C TYR A 373 -13.96 -19.37 -12.13
N TYR A 374 -14.39 -20.32 -11.30
CA TYR A 374 -13.79 -21.66 -11.29
C TYR A 374 -14.07 -22.50 -12.55
N THR A 375 -15.05 -22.16 -13.40
CA THR A 375 -15.43 -23.00 -14.55
C THR A 375 -15.20 -22.36 -15.93
N SER A 376 -15.18 -21.03 -16.04
CA SER A 376 -15.14 -20.36 -17.35
C SER A 376 -13.74 -20.30 -17.97
N ASN A 377 -12.69 -20.19 -17.15
CA ASN A 377 -11.31 -20.26 -17.61
C ASN A 377 -10.69 -21.63 -17.24
N ALA A 378 -10.85 -22.57 -18.16
CA ALA A 378 -10.33 -23.93 -18.05
C ALA A 378 -8.80 -24.04 -18.24
N GLU A 379 -8.10 -22.97 -18.64
CA GLU A 379 -6.63 -22.94 -18.63
C GLU A 379 -6.10 -22.83 -17.19
N MET A 380 -6.79 -22.07 -16.33
CA MET A 380 -6.41 -21.91 -14.92
C MET A 380 -7.03 -22.97 -13.98
N ASN A 381 -8.22 -23.51 -14.31
CA ASN A 381 -8.84 -24.61 -13.57
C ASN A 381 -9.42 -25.68 -14.51
N LYS A 382 -8.54 -26.53 -15.02
CA LYS A 382 -8.84 -27.57 -16.02
C LYS A 382 -10.13 -28.34 -15.75
N PHE A 383 -10.30 -28.84 -14.53
CA PHE A 383 -11.41 -29.74 -14.18
C PHE A 383 -12.68 -29.00 -13.72
N GLY A 384 -12.68 -27.66 -13.68
CA GLY A 384 -13.84 -26.88 -13.25
C GLY A 384 -14.26 -27.09 -11.79
N ILE A 385 -13.36 -27.59 -10.94
CA ILE A 385 -13.67 -27.87 -9.53
C ILE A 385 -13.89 -26.55 -8.78
N ILE A 386 -15.08 -26.40 -8.20
CA ILE A 386 -15.45 -25.25 -7.36
C ILE A 386 -15.09 -25.60 -5.91
N PRO A 387 -14.15 -24.89 -5.25
CA PRO A 387 -13.83 -25.13 -3.84
C PRO A 387 -15.04 -24.90 -2.94
N ARG A 388 -15.21 -25.78 -1.94
CA ARG A 388 -16.28 -25.64 -0.94
C ARG A 388 -16.20 -24.29 -0.24
N GLY A 389 -15.00 -23.93 0.26
CA GLY A 389 -14.75 -22.69 1.00
C GLY A 389 -15.55 -22.58 2.31
N ARG A 390 -15.31 -21.51 3.06
CA ARG A 390 -16.32 -20.96 3.97
C ARG A 390 -17.07 -19.87 3.22
N ASN A 391 -18.36 -19.73 3.51
CA ASN A 391 -19.14 -18.60 3.02
C ASN A 391 -19.20 -17.59 4.17
N VAL A 392 -18.69 -16.38 3.94
CA VAL A 392 -18.75 -15.28 4.91
C VAL A 392 -20.22 -14.92 5.15
N ASP A 393 -20.61 -14.81 6.42
CA ASP A 393 -21.95 -14.34 6.78
C ASP A 393 -22.02 -12.80 6.71
N PHE A 394 -22.51 -12.32 5.55
CA PHE A 394 -22.82 -10.91 5.30
C PHE A 394 -24.20 -10.48 5.86
N THR A 395 -25.02 -11.41 6.36
CA THR A 395 -26.31 -11.11 7.02
C THR A 395 -26.19 -10.88 8.52
N ALA A 396 -25.08 -11.29 9.13
CA ALA A 396 -24.80 -11.02 10.53
C ALA A 396 -24.82 -9.51 10.86
N PRO A 397 -25.33 -9.09 12.04
CA PRO A 397 -25.39 -7.69 12.40
C PRO A 397 -24.02 -7.01 12.44
N HIS A 398 -23.93 -5.84 11.83
CA HIS A 398 -22.75 -4.96 11.85
C HIS A 398 -22.92 -3.82 12.86
N LYS A 399 -21.82 -3.12 13.18
CA LYS A 399 -21.78 -2.05 14.20
C LYS A 399 -21.60 -0.64 13.62
N ARG A 400 -21.65 -0.49 12.29
CA ARG A 400 -21.22 0.72 11.55
C ARG A 400 -22.20 1.89 11.59
N GLN A 401 -23.46 1.69 12.00
CA GLN A 401 -24.42 2.77 12.24
C GLN A 401 -23.93 3.77 13.29
N LYS A 402 -22.97 3.38 14.16
CA LYS A 402 -22.37 4.28 15.16
C LYS A 402 -21.38 5.30 14.59
N LEU A 403 -20.88 5.10 13.37
CA LEU A 403 -19.94 6.03 12.73
C LEU A 403 -20.65 7.27 12.15
N HIS A 404 -21.96 7.16 11.88
CA HIS A 404 -22.87 8.14 11.28
C HIS A 404 -23.04 9.49 12.02
N GLY A 405 -22.27 9.72 13.09
CA GLY A 405 -22.41 10.85 13.99
C GLY A 405 -21.10 11.59 14.28
N LEU A 406 -19.95 11.11 13.80
CA LEU A 406 -18.65 11.74 14.07
C LEU A 406 -18.48 13.06 13.29
N LEU A 407 -19.07 13.18 12.09
CA LEU A 407 -19.11 14.43 11.32
C LEU A 407 -20.16 15.44 11.82
N ALA A 408 -21.27 14.97 12.41
CA ALA A 408 -22.33 15.85 12.92
C ALA A 408 -22.01 16.44 14.32
N ALA A 409 -21.20 15.75 15.12
CA ALA A 409 -20.86 16.16 16.49
C ALA A 409 -19.93 17.39 16.57
N SER A 410 -19.11 17.63 15.55
CA SER A 410 -18.14 18.73 15.51
C SER A 410 -18.78 20.12 15.34
N VAL A 411 -20.02 20.20 14.82
CA VAL A 411 -20.74 21.47 14.58
C VAL A 411 -21.71 21.81 15.71
N ALA A 412 -22.17 20.82 16.50
CA ALA A 412 -23.30 20.98 17.42
C ALA A 412 -22.95 21.17 18.91
N SER A 413 -21.73 20.84 19.38
CA SER A 413 -21.39 20.92 20.82
C SER A 413 -20.91 22.29 21.32
N ALA A 414 -20.90 23.33 20.48
CA ALA A 414 -20.51 24.68 20.88
C ALA A 414 -21.57 25.44 21.70
N ALA A 415 -22.77 24.87 21.91
CA ALA A 415 -23.86 25.50 22.67
C ALA A 415 -24.65 24.50 23.52
N ALA A 416 -24.73 24.77 24.84
CA ALA A 416 -25.42 24.01 25.90
C ALA A 416 -24.83 22.60 26.17
N LEU A 417 -24.24 22.30 27.33
CA LEU A 417 -24.83 22.48 28.66
C LEU A 417 -23.77 22.81 29.74
N GLY A 418 -24.13 23.72 30.66
CA GLY A 418 -23.36 23.97 31.88
C GLY A 418 -23.88 23.22 33.10
N CYS A 419 -22.93 22.79 33.96
CA CYS A 419 -23.08 22.44 35.38
C CYS A 419 -23.86 21.17 35.81
N ARG A 420 -23.27 20.51 36.83
CA ARG A 420 -23.75 19.38 37.67
C ARG A 420 -23.63 17.98 37.02
N GLY A 421 -22.98 16.98 37.62
CA GLY A 421 -22.13 17.00 38.82
C GLY A 421 -21.79 15.61 39.40
N ALA A 422 -20.60 15.53 40.01
CA ALA A 422 -20.20 14.57 41.05
C ALA A 422 -20.08 13.04 40.77
N LYS A 423 -18.82 12.59 40.81
CA LYS A 423 -18.30 11.46 41.63
C LYS A 423 -18.92 10.06 41.46
N ARG A 424 -18.14 9.16 40.87
CA ARG A 424 -17.72 7.93 41.59
C ARG A 424 -16.40 7.35 41.07
N ALA A 425 -15.35 7.46 41.89
CA ALA A 425 -14.15 6.67 41.76
C ALA A 425 -14.17 5.53 42.79
N SER A 426 -13.95 4.29 42.34
CA SER A 426 -13.66 3.13 43.18
C SER A 426 -12.66 2.27 42.41
N LYS A 427 -11.35 2.42 42.61
CA LYS A 427 -10.59 1.88 43.75
C LYS A 427 -10.62 0.35 43.81
N LEU A 428 -9.97 -0.30 42.84
CA LEU A 428 -9.33 -1.60 43.07
C LEU A 428 -7.81 -1.39 43.20
N ARG A 429 -7.23 -1.98 44.25
CA ARG A 429 -5.78 -2.00 44.51
C ARG A 429 -5.18 -3.27 43.92
N ARG A 430 -3.95 -3.15 43.40
CA ARG A 430 -3.10 -4.27 42.94
C ARG A 430 -2.83 -5.30 44.05
N ARG A 431 -2.93 -6.58 43.70
CA ARG A 431 -2.01 -7.71 43.98
C ARG A 431 -2.16 -8.62 42.75
N ALA A 432 -1.20 -8.67 41.83
CA ALA A 432 0.07 -9.38 41.92
C ALA A 432 -0.13 -10.91 41.94
N ASP A 433 -0.17 -11.49 40.74
CA ASP A 433 0.40 -12.80 40.35
C ASP A 433 0.11 -13.01 38.85
N ASP A 434 0.98 -12.48 37.98
CA ASP A 434 0.88 -12.62 36.51
C ASP A 434 2.07 -13.44 35.97
N ASP A 435 2.04 -14.76 36.17
CA ASP A 435 2.85 -15.72 35.38
C ASP A 435 2.25 -15.91 33.97
N ALA A 436 1.84 -14.81 33.34
CA ALA A 436 1.27 -14.78 31.99
C ALA A 436 2.40 -14.65 30.96
N TYR A 437 2.92 -15.79 30.53
CA TYR A 437 3.94 -15.91 29.49
C TYR A 437 3.44 -15.31 28.15
N GLY A 438 3.87 -14.08 27.80
CA GLY A 438 3.60 -13.54 26.46
C GLY A 438 3.71 -12.02 26.27
N ALA A 439 3.43 -11.20 27.31
CA ALA A 439 3.46 -9.74 27.19
C ALA A 439 4.29 -9.10 28.32
N SER A 440 5.54 -8.72 28.03
CA SER A 440 6.35 -7.94 28.96
C SER A 440 5.70 -6.58 29.22
N HIS A 441 5.80 -6.02 30.43
CA HIS A 441 5.30 -4.66 30.72
C HIS A 441 5.97 -3.55 29.88
N THR A 442 7.00 -3.87 29.08
CA THR A 442 7.61 -3.00 28.05
C THR A 442 6.84 -2.96 26.71
N SER A 443 5.80 -3.79 26.55
CA SER A 443 4.98 -3.90 25.34
C SER A 443 3.87 -2.86 25.20
N PHE A 444 3.54 -2.09 26.25
CA PHE A 444 2.70 -0.90 26.10
C PHE A 444 3.54 0.25 25.54
N TYR A 445 3.05 0.91 24.48
CA TYR A 445 3.82 1.92 23.72
C TYR A 445 3.47 3.37 24.05
N THR A 446 2.40 3.62 24.80
CA THR A 446 2.05 4.96 25.28
C THR A 446 1.08 4.86 26.46
N ASP A 447 1.23 5.77 27.43
CA ASP A 447 0.22 6.07 28.45
C ASP A 447 -0.66 7.27 28.05
N ALA A 448 -0.47 7.81 26.83
CA ALA A 448 -1.21 8.97 26.34
C ALA A 448 -2.70 8.67 26.16
N VAL A 449 -3.54 9.54 26.73
CA VAL A 449 -4.99 9.54 26.54
C VAL A 449 -5.32 10.49 25.39
N ALA A 450 -6.27 10.10 24.52
CA ALA A 450 -6.73 10.97 23.44
C ALA A 450 -7.29 12.29 24.01
N LYS A 451 -6.85 13.42 23.47
CA LYS A 451 -7.41 14.74 23.74
C LYS A 451 -8.49 15.08 22.71
N ASP A 452 -9.50 15.86 23.12
CA ASP A 452 -10.55 16.38 22.22
C ASP A 452 -10.00 17.40 21.20
N LYS A 453 -8.91 18.09 21.54
CA LYS A 453 -8.12 18.97 20.67
C LYS A 453 -6.63 18.83 21.03
N TYR A 454 -5.75 18.96 20.03
CA TYR A 454 -4.31 19.19 20.20
C TYR A 454 -4.00 20.62 19.77
N ASP A 455 -3.04 21.27 20.41
CA ASP A 455 -2.63 22.63 20.04
C ASP A 455 -1.82 22.61 18.73
N THR A 456 -2.00 23.62 17.88
CA THR A 456 -1.24 23.75 16.63
C THR A 456 0.21 24.15 16.90
N LEU A 457 1.09 23.96 15.91
CA LEU A 457 2.44 24.50 15.93
C LEU A 457 2.46 25.99 16.30
N GLU A 458 1.58 26.80 15.72
CA GLU A 458 1.54 28.24 15.93
C GLU A 458 1.08 28.59 17.35
N GLU A 459 0.07 27.89 17.88
CA GLU A 459 -0.41 28.05 19.25
C GLU A 459 0.69 27.72 20.28
N VAL A 460 1.46 26.65 20.05
CA VAL A 460 2.58 26.27 20.94
C VAL A 460 3.76 27.23 20.76
N LEU A 461 4.20 27.54 19.55
CA LEU A 461 5.29 28.48 19.30
C LEU A 461 4.98 29.90 19.80
N ALA A 462 3.72 30.34 19.77
CA ALA A 462 3.30 31.61 20.35
C ALA A 462 3.56 31.66 21.87
N GLN A 463 3.30 30.55 22.57
CA GLN A 463 3.39 30.44 24.04
C GLN A 463 4.77 30.04 24.55
N LYS A 464 5.48 29.15 23.84
CA LYS A 464 6.61 28.37 24.35
C LYS A 464 7.97 28.77 23.77
N LEU A 465 8.00 29.68 22.81
CA LEU A 465 9.22 30.23 22.22
C LEU A 465 9.14 31.76 22.28
N LYS A 466 10.15 32.44 22.84
CA LYS A 466 10.15 33.91 22.91
C LYS A 466 10.73 34.58 21.67
N ASP A 467 11.78 33.99 21.09
CA ASP A 467 12.46 34.56 19.92
C ASP A 467 11.59 34.44 18.66
N GLN A 468 11.20 35.59 18.11
CA GLN A 468 10.31 35.70 16.96
C GLN A 468 10.99 35.31 15.63
N LYS A 469 12.31 35.48 15.51
CA LYS A 469 13.06 35.02 14.33
C LYS A 469 13.21 33.50 14.36
N LEU A 470 13.47 32.94 15.54
CA LEU A 470 13.57 31.50 15.73
C LEU A 470 12.25 30.80 15.38
N LYS A 471 11.08 31.37 15.74
CA LYS A 471 9.76 30.88 15.27
C LYS A 471 9.67 30.79 13.75
N GLY A 472 10.10 31.84 13.05
CA GLY A 472 10.10 31.86 11.59
C GLY A 472 10.96 30.74 11.00
N MET A 473 12.14 30.50 11.58
CA MET A 473 13.03 29.43 11.15
C MET A 473 12.51 28.03 11.52
N VAL A 474 11.78 27.87 12.63
CA VAL A 474 11.09 26.61 12.95
C VAL A 474 10.04 26.28 11.88
N ASN A 475 9.23 27.25 11.45
CA ASN A 475 8.26 27.03 10.38
C ASN A 475 8.97 26.63 9.06
N GLU A 476 10.02 27.36 8.66
CA GLU A 476 10.81 27.02 7.47
C GLU A 476 11.39 25.60 7.54
N LEU A 477 11.92 25.17 8.70
CA LEU A 477 12.45 23.82 8.92
C LEU A 477 11.37 22.75 8.86
N LEU A 478 10.20 22.99 9.45
CA LEU A 478 9.09 22.04 9.40
C LEU A 478 8.52 21.91 7.97
N ASP A 479 8.48 22.99 7.18
CA ASP A 479 8.16 22.93 5.74
C ASP A 479 9.18 22.10 4.95
N ALA A 480 10.47 22.15 5.29
CA ALA A 480 11.47 21.25 4.70
C ALA A 480 11.22 19.79 5.10
N CYS A 481 10.89 19.51 6.36
CA CYS A 481 10.52 18.17 6.82
C CYS A 481 9.27 17.60 6.11
N VAL A 482 8.30 18.44 5.73
CA VAL A 482 7.17 18.03 4.88
C VAL A 482 7.66 17.62 3.49
N LYS A 483 8.50 18.44 2.83
CA LYS A 483 9.05 18.11 1.50
C LYS A 483 9.91 16.84 1.52
N ILE A 484 10.71 16.62 2.56
CA ILE A 484 11.50 15.40 2.74
C ILE A 484 10.57 14.19 2.96
N THR A 485 9.49 14.35 3.75
CA THR A 485 8.46 13.31 3.92
C THR A 485 7.84 12.92 2.58
N GLU A 486 7.46 13.89 1.75
CA GLU A 486 6.89 13.65 0.43
C GLU A 486 7.90 12.97 -0.51
N ALA A 487 9.16 13.41 -0.50
CA ALA A 487 10.23 12.82 -1.29
C ALA A 487 10.50 11.35 -0.92
N LEU A 488 10.61 11.03 0.37
CA LEU A 488 10.86 9.67 0.85
C LEU A 488 9.71 8.70 0.54
N ARG A 489 8.48 9.20 0.37
CA ARG A 489 7.30 8.39 0.01
C ARG A 489 7.23 7.99 -1.46
N VAL A 490 7.96 8.67 -2.36
CA VAL A 490 7.79 8.51 -3.82
C VAL A 490 9.08 8.16 -4.57
N ASN A 491 10.25 8.37 -3.97
CA ASN A 491 11.53 8.07 -4.59
C ASN A 491 12.06 6.71 -4.12
N LEU A 492 12.59 5.92 -5.06
CA LEU A 492 13.32 4.70 -4.75
C LEU A 492 14.72 5.04 -4.23
N VAL A 493 15.19 4.28 -3.25
CA VAL A 493 16.59 4.31 -2.83
C VAL A 493 17.43 3.71 -3.94
N THR A 494 18.36 4.49 -4.48
CA THR A 494 19.36 3.99 -5.42
C THR A 494 20.74 4.52 -5.04
N VAL A 495 21.77 3.74 -5.37
CA VAL A 495 23.16 4.15 -5.18
C VAL A 495 23.49 5.21 -6.23
N ASN A 496 23.94 6.38 -5.79
CA ASN A 496 24.50 7.38 -6.70
C ASN A 496 25.94 6.98 -7.07
N ASP A 497 26.36 7.23 -8.32
CA ASP A 497 27.73 6.93 -8.77
C ASP A 497 28.79 7.88 -8.17
N ALA A 498 28.34 8.93 -7.47
CA ALA A 498 29.18 9.82 -6.68
C ALA A 498 29.41 9.27 -5.26
N SER A 499 30.67 9.32 -4.81
CA SER A 499 31.04 9.15 -3.40
C SER A 499 31.08 10.51 -2.71
N ASN A 500 30.55 10.60 -1.49
CA ASN A 500 30.60 11.85 -0.71
C ASN A 500 32.02 12.18 -0.21
N ALA A 501 32.19 13.32 0.47
CA ALA A 501 33.51 13.80 0.93
C ALA A 501 34.26 12.83 1.85
N PHE A 502 33.56 11.83 2.41
CA PHE A 502 34.10 10.82 3.33
C PHE A 502 34.34 9.45 2.67
N GLY A 503 33.98 9.28 1.40
CA GLY A 503 34.23 8.06 0.61
C GLY A 503 33.16 6.98 0.73
N ASP A 504 32.03 7.28 1.37
CA ASP A 504 30.88 6.38 1.41
C ASP A 504 30.03 6.54 0.13
N ARG A 505 29.25 5.50 -0.20
CA ARG A 505 28.31 5.52 -1.34
C ARG A 505 27.05 6.26 -0.93
N GLN A 506 26.85 7.44 -1.52
CA GLN A 506 25.70 8.28 -1.24
C GLN A 506 24.43 7.68 -1.84
N LEU A 507 23.31 7.66 -1.11
CA LEU A 507 22.02 7.22 -1.64
C LEU A 507 21.25 8.43 -2.19
N THR A 508 20.40 8.19 -3.18
CA THR A 508 19.59 9.26 -3.80
C THR A 508 18.70 10.00 -2.81
N VAL A 509 18.22 9.31 -1.77
CA VAL A 509 17.40 9.90 -0.70
C VAL A 509 18.19 10.88 0.17
N ASP A 510 19.47 10.63 0.42
CA ASP A 510 20.37 11.53 1.16
C ASP A 510 20.55 12.84 0.37
N VAL A 511 20.87 12.70 -0.91
CA VAL A 511 21.04 13.83 -1.84
C VAL A 511 19.77 14.67 -1.94
N ILE A 512 18.58 14.05 -1.98
CA ILE A 512 17.32 14.79 -2.05
C ILE A 512 17.05 15.54 -0.72
N ALA A 513 17.26 14.89 0.43
CA ALA A 513 17.07 15.53 1.73
C ALA A 513 18.06 16.70 1.94
N ASP A 514 19.33 16.52 1.59
CA ASP A 514 20.35 17.55 1.72
C ASP A 514 20.08 18.76 0.81
N ASN A 515 19.71 18.54 -0.45
CA ASN A 515 19.34 19.63 -1.36
C ASN A 515 18.15 20.45 -0.83
N LEU A 516 17.14 19.81 -0.24
CA LEU A 516 15.99 20.50 0.34
C LEU A 516 16.37 21.37 1.55
N LEU A 517 17.33 20.92 2.38
CA LEU A 517 17.85 21.68 3.52
C LEU A 517 18.80 22.80 3.07
N TRP A 518 19.59 22.58 2.02
CA TRP A 518 20.38 23.64 1.39
C TRP A 518 19.53 24.73 0.74
N ASP A 519 18.45 24.36 0.05
CA ASP A 519 17.51 25.32 -0.55
C ASP A 519 16.86 26.19 0.54
N LEU A 520 16.48 25.60 1.68
CA LEU A 520 16.07 26.34 2.87
C LEU A 520 17.20 27.26 3.37
N ALA A 521 18.39 26.73 3.62
CA ALA A 521 19.49 27.50 4.22
C ALA A 521 19.93 28.68 3.36
N LYS A 522 19.86 28.54 2.03
CA LYS A 522 20.21 29.56 1.03
C LYS A 522 19.08 30.58 0.80
N SER A 523 17.81 30.20 0.96
CA SER A 523 16.65 31.09 0.78
C SER A 523 16.18 31.77 2.07
N SER A 524 16.51 31.22 3.24
CA SER A 524 16.13 31.75 4.54
C SER A 524 16.76 33.13 4.81
N LYS A 525 15.96 34.01 5.41
CA LYS A 525 16.42 35.30 5.96
C LYS A 525 16.95 35.19 7.40
N TYR A 526 16.87 34.01 8.01
CA TYR A 526 17.27 33.78 9.40
C TYR A 526 18.62 33.05 9.51
N VAL A 527 19.00 32.26 8.50
CA VAL A 527 20.27 31.51 8.48
C VAL A 527 21.41 32.41 8.02
N PHE A 528 22.47 32.51 8.83
CA PHE A 528 23.69 33.26 8.56
C PHE A 528 24.75 32.39 7.87
N GLU A 529 24.98 31.22 8.46
CA GLU A 529 25.92 30.20 8.02
C GLU A 529 25.26 28.83 8.15
N ALA A 530 25.66 27.89 7.31
CA ALA A 530 25.08 26.57 7.20
C ALA A 530 26.16 25.51 6.93
N SER A 531 25.92 24.26 7.33
CA SER A 531 26.79 23.12 7.04
C SER A 531 25.99 21.81 7.05
N SER A 532 26.40 20.85 6.23
CA SER A 532 25.77 19.52 6.11
C SER A 532 26.74 18.42 6.53
N GLU A 533 26.23 17.30 7.03
CA GLU A 533 27.01 16.08 7.25
C GLU A 533 27.67 15.57 5.95
N GLU A 534 26.99 15.75 4.81
CA GLU A 534 27.43 15.30 3.47
C GLU A 534 28.52 16.21 2.89
N GLU A 535 28.40 17.53 3.12
CA GLU A 535 29.35 18.58 2.77
C GLU A 535 29.76 19.38 4.02
N PRO A 536 30.77 18.92 4.79
CA PRO A 536 31.10 19.35 6.16
C PRO A 536 31.87 20.68 6.22
N GLU A 537 31.49 21.64 5.39
CA GLU A 537 32.09 22.98 5.32
C GLU A 537 31.10 24.04 5.83
N ILE A 538 31.60 25.12 6.44
CA ILE A 538 30.76 26.24 6.86
C ILE A 538 30.57 27.18 5.67
N VAL A 539 29.36 27.20 5.11
CA VAL A 539 28.96 28.03 3.98
C VAL A 539 28.18 29.24 4.50
N LYS A 540 28.62 30.45 4.14
CA LYS A 540 27.85 31.68 4.38
C LYS A 540 26.68 31.76 3.41
N THR A 541 25.47 31.89 3.94
CA THR A 541 24.24 31.94 3.14
C THR A 541 23.68 33.37 3.08
N ASN A 542 23.45 34.02 4.22
CA ASN A 542 22.89 35.36 4.27
C ASN A 542 23.52 36.22 5.38
N ALA A 543 24.19 37.33 5.02
CA ALA A 543 24.89 38.20 5.97
C ALA A 543 23.99 38.80 7.07
N ASP A 544 22.70 39.01 6.78
CA ASP A 544 21.71 39.57 7.72
C ASP A 544 21.06 38.49 8.62
N GLY A 545 21.29 37.21 8.32
CA GLY A 545 20.85 36.08 9.14
C GLY A 545 21.34 36.17 10.58
N GLN A 546 20.73 35.43 11.49
CA GLN A 546 21.09 35.39 12.92
C GLN A 546 21.65 34.04 13.37
N TYR A 547 21.33 32.94 12.70
CA TYR A 547 21.63 31.60 13.22
C TYR A 547 22.60 30.82 12.34
N VAL A 548 23.38 29.94 12.95
CA VAL A 548 24.20 28.94 12.26
C VAL A 548 23.46 27.62 12.32
N LEU A 549 23.19 27.02 11.15
CA LEU A 549 22.53 25.72 11.02
C LEU A 549 23.57 24.63 10.74
N CYS A 550 23.43 23.48 11.39
CA CYS A 550 24.12 22.26 11.00
C CYS A 550 23.14 21.10 11.00
N TRP A 551 23.20 20.23 9.98
CA TRP A 551 22.28 19.10 9.90
C TRP A 551 22.95 17.80 9.43
N ASP A 552 22.43 16.68 9.93
CA ASP A 552 22.46 15.41 9.22
C ASP A 552 21.16 15.34 8.39
N PRO A 553 21.23 15.23 7.06
CA PRO A 553 20.04 15.28 6.22
C PRO A 553 19.14 14.05 6.42
N LEU A 554 19.72 12.86 6.65
CA LEU A 554 18.99 11.59 6.70
C LEU A 554 19.77 10.46 7.40
N ASP A 555 19.90 10.52 8.73
CA ASP A 555 20.40 9.38 9.51
C ASP A 555 19.53 8.14 9.29
N GLY A 556 20.20 7.00 9.16
CA GLY A 556 19.56 5.72 8.89
C GLY A 556 19.29 5.47 7.41
N SER A 557 19.82 6.24 6.46
CA SER A 557 19.60 6.02 5.02
C SER A 557 19.79 4.56 4.55
N SER A 558 20.80 3.87 5.10
CA SER A 558 21.08 2.44 4.88
C SER A 558 19.98 1.45 5.33
N ILE A 559 18.96 1.90 6.06
CA ILE A 559 17.79 1.10 6.48
C ILE A 559 16.46 1.55 5.84
N VAL A 560 16.48 2.55 4.92
CA VAL A 560 15.26 3.02 4.21
C VAL A 560 14.63 1.89 3.38
N ASP A 561 15.42 1.10 2.65
CA ASP A 561 14.91 -0.04 1.87
C ASP A 561 14.28 -1.16 2.72
N ASN A 562 14.56 -1.20 4.03
CA ASN A 562 13.87 -2.11 4.95
C ASN A 562 12.49 -1.55 5.40
N ASN A 563 12.09 -0.39 4.87
CA ASN A 563 10.94 0.41 5.28
C ASN A 563 10.98 0.74 6.79
N TRP A 564 12.18 1.01 7.31
CA TRP A 564 12.39 1.40 8.70
C TRP A 564 12.41 2.93 8.83
N ALA A 565 12.10 3.42 10.04
CA ALA A 565 12.07 4.86 10.28
C ALA A 565 13.50 5.44 10.29
N VAL A 566 13.66 6.60 9.67
CA VAL A 566 14.91 7.36 9.46
C VAL A 566 14.70 8.82 9.83
N GLY A 567 15.70 9.70 9.75
CA GLY A 567 15.45 11.08 10.14
C GLY A 567 16.48 12.14 9.86
N THR A 568 16.02 13.39 9.76
CA THR A 568 16.87 14.58 9.70
C THR A 568 17.18 15.06 11.12
N ILE A 569 18.43 15.41 11.39
CA ILE A 569 18.89 15.98 12.66
C ILE A 569 19.35 17.42 12.39
N VAL A 570 18.95 18.39 13.21
CA VAL A 570 19.31 19.81 13.05
C VAL A 570 19.75 20.41 14.38
N GLY A 571 20.96 20.95 14.41
CA GLY A 571 21.47 21.84 15.46
C GLY A 571 21.45 23.30 15.01
N VAL A 572 21.10 24.21 15.93
CA VAL A 572 21.03 25.65 15.66
C VAL A 572 21.77 26.42 16.74
N TRP A 573 22.74 27.25 16.34
CA TRP A 573 23.48 28.18 17.20
C TRP A 573 23.18 29.64 16.82
N ASP A 574 23.40 30.60 17.73
CA ASP A 574 23.39 32.03 17.37
C ASP A 574 24.75 32.45 16.78
N LYS A 575 24.74 33.32 15.76
CA LYS A 575 25.96 33.80 15.08
C LYS A 575 26.96 34.52 15.98
N SER A 576 26.53 35.01 17.14
CA SER A 576 27.43 35.59 18.15
C SER A 576 28.33 34.55 18.82
N THR A 577 27.89 33.29 18.89
CA THR A 577 28.73 32.15 19.31
C THR A 577 29.42 31.53 18.11
N GLY A 578 28.68 31.39 16.99
CA GLY A 578 29.11 30.60 15.84
C GLY A 578 29.09 29.09 16.13
N LEU A 579 29.67 28.29 15.23
CA LEU A 579 29.82 26.85 15.43
C LEU A 579 31.20 26.49 16.01
N ILE A 580 32.28 26.90 15.34
CA ILE A 580 33.64 26.56 15.76
C ILE A 580 34.01 27.33 17.03
N GLY A 581 34.26 26.58 18.08
CA GLY A 581 34.55 27.08 19.42
C GLY A 581 33.34 27.10 20.36
N ALA A 582 32.13 26.86 19.84
CA ALA A 582 30.93 26.63 20.64
C ALA A 582 30.93 25.25 21.29
N THR A 583 29.94 25.00 22.14
CA THR A 583 29.60 23.71 22.72
C THR A 583 28.18 23.31 22.34
N GLY A 584 27.75 22.10 22.71
CA GLY A 584 26.35 21.69 22.56
C GLY A 584 25.39 22.48 23.48
N ARG A 585 25.89 23.12 24.55
CA ARG A 585 25.10 24.02 25.42
C ARG A 585 24.73 25.33 24.75
N ASP A 586 25.54 25.80 23.80
CA ASP A 586 25.36 27.11 23.15
C ASP A 586 24.37 27.08 21.97
N GLN A 587 23.79 25.91 21.68
CA GLN A 587 22.67 25.82 20.74
C GLN A 587 21.51 26.69 21.24
N VAL A 588 20.81 27.39 20.35
CA VAL A 588 19.54 28.09 20.65
C VAL A 588 18.32 27.21 20.42
N MET A 589 18.36 26.29 19.45
CA MET A 589 17.37 25.22 19.26
C MET A 589 18.04 23.93 18.75
N SER A 590 17.43 22.77 19.02
CA SER A 590 17.73 21.50 18.34
C SER A 590 16.43 20.84 17.90
N LEU A 591 16.44 20.22 16.72
CA LEU A 591 15.30 19.58 16.08
C LEU A 591 15.70 18.21 15.52
N VAL A 592 14.83 17.22 15.65
CA VAL A 592 14.95 15.91 15.00
C VAL A 592 13.63 15.54 14.36
N ALA A 593 13.62 15.33 13.04
CA ALA A 593 12.50 14.77 12.31
C ALA A 593 12.67 13.26 12.17
N LEU A 594 11.65 12.50 12.53
CA LEU A 594 11.54 11.06 12.33
C LEU A 594 10.54 10.80 11.20
N TYR A 595 11.02 10.26 10.09
CA TYR A 595 10.23 9.84 8.93
C TYR A 595 9.97 8.34 8.99
N GLY A 596 8.72 7.94 8.89
CA GLY A 596 8.30 6.54 8.83
C GLY A 596 6.81 6.47 8.44
N PRO A 597 6.03 5.50 8.98
CA PRO A 597 4.58 5.44 8.74
C PRO A 597 3.82 6.72 9.15
N ARG A 598 4.42 7.54 10.01
CA ARG A 598 4.03 8.94 10.29
C ARG A 598 5.30 9.79 10.33
N THR A 599 5.18 11.08 10.05
CA THR A 599 6.26 12.05 10.31
C THR A 599 6.03 12.71 11.65
N THR A 600 7.06 12.70 12.51
CA THR A 600 7.04 13.36 13.82
C THR A 600 8.32 14.16 14.03
N VAL A 601 8.23 15.35 14.59
CA VAL A 601 9.37 16.24 14.85
C VAL A 601 9.49 16.49 16.34
N PHE A 602 10.64 16.16 16.92
CA PHE A 602 11.03 16.51 18.29
C PHE A 602 11.82 17.81 18.27
N ILE A 603 11.43 18.79 19.08
CA ILE A 603 12.07 20.12 19.10
C ILE A 603 12.24 20.66 20.53
N THR A 604 13.37 21.31 20.79
CA THR A 604 13.58 22.10 22.02
C THR A 604 12.92 23.48 21.92
N LEU A 605 12.04 23.81 22.86
CA LEU A 605 11.50 25.16 23.06
C LEU A 605 11.98 25.72 24.42
N ASP A 606 11.56 26.94 24.81
CA ASP A 606 12.11 27.64 26.00
C ASP A 606 11.94 26.87 27.32
N ASP A 607 10.91 26.01 27.43
CA ASP A 607 10.50 25.32 28.66
C ASP A 607 10.49 23.78 28.57
N GLY A 608 11.08 23.20 27.53
CA GLY A 608 11.21 21.73 27.41
C GLY A 608 11.27 21.23 25.97
N VAL A 609 11.06 19.92 25.80
CA VAL A 609 10.99 19.26 24.49
C VAL A 609 9.55 18.92 24.15
N TYR A 610 9.18 19.19 22.90
CA TYR A 610 7.85 18.96 22.35
C TYR A 610 7.94 18.05 21.14
N GLU A 611 6.90 17.27 20.90
CA GLU A 611 6.71 16.48 19.68
C GLU A 611 5.55 17.07 18.88
N PHE A 612 5.81 17.34 17.61
CA PHE A 612 4.79 17.65 16.63
C PHE A 612 4.59 16.44 15.71
N THR A 613 3.36 16.14 15.34
CA THR A 613 3.02 15.11 14.37
C THR A 613 2.38 15.76 13.15
N LEU A 614 2.84 15.36 11.97
CA LEU A 614 2.25 15.80 10.71
C LEU A 614 0.89 15.11 10.54
N GLY A 615 -0.16 15.92 10.50
CA GLY A 615 -1.55 15.52 10.33
C GLY A 615 -1.97 15.47 8.86
N ASP A 616 -3.29 15.44 8.65
CA ASP A 616 -3.88 15.62 7.32
C ASP A 616 -3.68 17.07 6.85
N GLY A 617 -3.73 17.31 5.53
CA GLY A 617 -3.52 18.64 4.95
C GLY A 617 -2.13 19.25 5.17
N ASN A 618 -1.14 18.46 5.59
CA ASN A 618 0.20 18.89 6.03
C ASN A 618 0.21 19.82 7.26
N GLU A 619 -0.83 19.78 8.11
CA GLU A 619 -0.88 20.56 9.35
C GLU A 619 -0.07 19.92 10.50
N TRP A 620 0.59 20.74 11.33
CA TRP A 620 1.39 20.27 12.47
C TRP A 620 0.64 20.41 13.81
N ILE A 621 0.35 19.28 14.44
CA ILE A 621 -0.27 19.22 15.78
C ILE A 621 0.74 18.85 16.86
N CYS A 622 0.67 19.47 18.03
CA CYS A 622 1.50 19.11 19.18
C CYS A 622 0.97 17.83 19.85
N SER A 623 1.61 16.70 19.56
CA SER A 623 1.15 15.39 20.04
C SER A 623 1.71 15.04 21.42
N ARG A 624 2.87 15.58 21.82
CA ARG A 624 3.40 15.52 23.20
C ARG A 624 4.05 16.84 23.62
N GLU A 625 3.74 17.25 24.84
CA GLU A 625 4.27 18.46 25.48
C GLU A 625 5.26 18.09 26.59
N GLN A 626 6.30 18.91 26.78
CA GLN A 626 7.27 18.83 27.89
C GLN A 626 7.69 17.38 28.23
N ILE A 627 8.21 16.69 27.21
CA ILE A 627 8.58 15.28 27.27
C ILE A 627 9.61 15.05 28.38
N SER A 628 9.44 13.96 29.13
CA SER A 628 10.32 13.58 30.23
C SER A 628 10.82 12.13 30.09
N ILE A 629 12.14 11.97 30.21
CA ILE A 629 12.85 10.70 30.27
C ILE A 629 13.14 10.39 31.74
N LYS A 630 12.73 9.21 32.20
CA LYS A 630 12.93 8.73 33.58
C LYS A 630 14.39 8.37 33.82
N GLU A 631 14.84 8.53 35.07
CA GLU A 631 16.19 8.15 35.47
C GLU A 631 16.47 6.66 35.23
N GLU A 632 15.55 5.76 35.57
CA GLU A 632 15.69 4.31 35.41
C GLU A 632 15.10 3.80 34.09
N CYS A 633 15.72 2.80 33.47
CA CYS A 633 15.22 2.16 32.25
C CYS A 633 15.23 0.62 32.24
N LYS A 634 14.56 0.06 31.23
CA LYS A 634 14.57 -1.35 30.84
C LYS A 634 14.67 -1.55 29.31
N ILE A 635 15.02 -0.51 28.56
CA ILE A 635 15.19 -0.53 27.10
C ILE A 635 16.61 -0.10 26.76
N PHE A 636 17.28 -0.80 25.84
CA PHE A 636 18.62 -0.44 25.39
C PHE A 636 18.83 -0.64 23.89
N ALA A 637 19.68 0.21 23.30
CA ALA A 637 20.06 0.23 21.90
C ALA A 637 21.61 0.25 21.77
N PRO A 638 22.26 -0.92 21.63
CA PRO A 638 23.71 -1.04 21.62
C PRO A 638 24.29 -0.91 20.20
N ALA A 639 24.59 0.31 19.78
CA ALA A 639 25.37 0.55 18.57
C ALA A 639 26.83 0.11 18.73
N ASN A 640 27.51 -0.12 17.60
CA ASN A 640 28.93 -0.48 17.54
C ASN A 640 29.37 -1.60 18.51
N MET A 641 28.57 -2.68 18.66
CA MET A 641 28.90 -3.82 19.54
C MET A 641 30.28 -4.46 19.28
N ARG A 642 30.92 -4.20 18.14
CA ARG A 642 32.31 -4.59 17.87
C ARG A 642 33.29 -4.02 18.90
N ALA A 643 33.05 -2.78 19.37
CA ALA A 643 33.85 -2.13 20.40
C ALA A 643 33.84 -2.88 21.74
N ALA A 644 32.81 -3.71 22.03
CA ALA A 644 32.78 -4.53 23.24
C ALA A 644 33.90 -5.58 23.31
N GLN A 645 34.57 -5.89 22.20
CA GLN A 645 35.73 -6.80 22.19
C GLN A 645 37.00 -6.16 22.79
N GLU A 646 37.09 -4.82 22.79
CA GLU A 646 38.25 -4.07 23.32
C GLU A 646 37.91 -3.21 24.55
N VAL A 647 36.66 -2.73 24.64
CA VAL A 647 36.19 -1.85 25.72
C VAL A 647 35.50 -2.69 26.79
N GLU A 648 36.26 -3.14 27.78
CA GLU A 648 35.79 -4.00 28.88
C GLU A 648 34.53 -3.43 29.57
N GLY A 649 34.52 -2.12 29.84
CA GLY A 649 33.36 -1.44 30.42
C GLY A 649 32.09 -1.55 29.57
N TYR A 650 32.21 -1.56 28.23
CA TYR A 650 31.06 -1.74 27.35
C TYR A 650 30.60 -3.20 27.32
N ASN A 651 31.52 -4.17 27.27
CA ASN A 651 31.16 -5.58 27.41
C ASN A 651 30.41 -5.83 28.73
N ASN A 652 30.91 -5.28 29.84
CA ASN A 652 30.28 -5.39 31.15
C ASN A 652 28.87 -4.76 31.16
N LEU A 653 28.66 -3.65 30.44
CA LEU A 653 27.33 -3.05 30.26
C LEU A 653 26.38 -3.93 29.44
N ILE A 654 26.84 -4.55 28.34
CA ILE A 654 26.04 -5.52 27.56
C ILE A 654 25.68 -6.74 28.42
N GLN A 655 26.65 -7.30 29.17
CA GLN A 655 26.39 -8.41 30.09
C GLN A 655 25.43 -8.01 31.22
N HIS A 656 25.50 -6.77 31.71
CA HIS A 656 24.55 -6.23 32.68
C HIS A 656 23.13 -6.21 32.09
N TYR A 657 22.93 -5.69 30.87
CA TYR A 657 21.62 -5.67 30.22
C TYR A 657 21.05 -7.07 30.01
N MET A 658 21.86 -8.03 29.56
CA MET A 658 21.46 -9.43 29.41
C MET A 658 21.07 -10.08 30.75
N THR A 659 21.92 -9.94 31.77
CA THR A 659 21.69 -10.51 33.12
C THR A 659 20.44 -9.95 33.77
N ASN A 660 20.20 -8.64 33.62
CA ASN A 660 19.08 -7.91 34.24
C ASN A 660 17.83 -7.80 33.34
N LYS A 661 17.78 -8.61 32.27
CA LYS A 661 16.63 -8.81 31.37
C LYS A 661 16.10 -7.50 30.75
N PHE A 662 17.00 -6.65 30.27
CA PHE A 662 16.62 -5.45 29.51
C PHE A 662 16.07 -5.83 28.12
N THR A 663 15.20 -5.00 27.57
CA THR A 663 14.59 -5.17 26.25
C THR A 663 15.47 -4.52 25.19
N LEU A 664 16.02 -5.32 24.27
CA LEU A 664 16.75 -4.81 23.10
C LEU A 664 15.79 -4.09 22.14
N ARG A 665 16.15 -2.86 21.74
CA ARG A 665 15.46 -2.06 20.74
C ARG A 665 16.50 -1.32 19.90
N TYR A 666 17.01 -2.02 18.89
CA TYR A 666 18.08 -1.55 18.01
C TYR A 666 17.72 -1.82 16.55
N THR A 667 17.68 -0.76 15.76
CA THR A 667 17.47 -0.74 14.31
C THR A 667 18.76 -0.39 13.56
N GLY A 668 19.72 0.24 14.23
CA GLY A 668 20.99 0.64 13.62
C GLY A 668 20.98 1.99 12.90
N GLY A 669 19.85 2.73 12.93
CA GLY A 669 19.83 4.18 12.75
C GLY A 669 19.84 4.88 14.11
N LEU A 670 20.54 6.01 14.24
CA LEU A 670 20.58 6.78 15.49
C LEU A 670 19.20 7.34 15.84
N VAL A 671 18.52 7.92 14.86
CA VAL A 671 17.23 8.60 15.00
C VAL A 671 16.12 7.68 15.50
N PRO A 672 15.77 6.56 14.85
CA PRO A 672 14.78 5.63 15.39
C PRO A 672 15.17 5.08 16.78
N ASP A 673 16.45 4.79 17.03
CA ASP A 673 16.90 4.16 18.26
C ASP A 673 16.98 5.13 19.46
N VAL A 674 17.13 6.44 19.24
CA VAL A 674 17.03 7.48 20.29
C VAL A 674 15.61 8.03 20.40
N CYS A 675 14.88 8.26 19.30
CA CYS A 675 13.54 8.87 19.36
C CYS A 675 12.50 8.02 20.12
N GLN A 676 12.67 6.70 20.15
CA GLN A 676 11.84 5.85 21.01
C GLN A 676 11.93 6.21 22.51
N GLN A 677 13.02 6.82 22.97
CA GLN A 677 13.20 7.22 24.38
C GLN A 677 12.22 8.32 24.78
N PHE A 678 11.94 9.28 23.88
CA PHE A 678 10.92 10.32 24.08
C PHE A 678 9.50 9.75 24.15
N THR A 679 9.19 8.77 23.29
CA THR A 679 7.88 8.10 23.28
C THR A 679 7.67 7.18 24.47
N LYS A 680 8.71 6.43 24.90
CA LYS A 680 8.66 5.47 26.01
C LYS A 680 8.92 6.11 27.38
N GLY A 681 9.43 7.36 27.40
CA GLY A 681 9.87 8.06 28.62
C GLY A 681 11.01 7.35 29.35
N GLN A 682 11.79 6.52 28.67
CA GLN A 682 12.93 5.75 29.20
C GLN A 682 13.70 5.05 28.07
N GLY A 683 14.98 4.78 28.31
CA GLY A 683 15.83 3.95 27.46
C GLY A 683 17.25 4.50 27.37
N VAL A 684 18.20 3.69 26.89
CA VAL A 684 19.61 4.12 26.70
C VAL A 684 20.13 3.67 25.34
N PHE A 685 20.73 4.59 24.59
CA PHE A 685 21.51 4.30 23.39
C PHE A 685 23.00 4.45 23.69
N THR A 686 23.82 3.54 23.17
CA THR A 686 25.28 3.55 23.34
C THR A 686 26.01 3.25 22.04
N ASN A 687 26.86 4.18 21.61
CA ASN A 687 27.82 4.05 20.53
C ASN A 687 29.24 4.41 21.02
N PRO A 688 29.88 3.53 21.83
CA PRO A 688 31.25 3.74 22.28
C PRO A 688 32.24 3.40 21.17
N THR A 689 33.51 3.76 21.37
CA THR A 689 34.53 3.67 20.33
C THR A 689 35.79 2.97 20.81
N SER A 690 36.46 2.27 19.90
CA SER A 690 37.73 1.58 20.17
C SER A 690 38.71 1.76 19.01
N LYS A 691 39.93 1.23 19.11
CA LYS A 691 40.94 1.40 18.04
C LYS A 691 40.56 0.67 16.75
N VAL A 692 39.94 -0.50 16.86
CA VAL A 692 39.44 -1.27 15.68
C VAL A 692 37.99 -0.95 15.32
N SER A 693 37.34 -0.05 16.05
CA SER A 693 35.94 0.37 15.83
C SER A 693 35.77 1.84 16.23
N PRO A 694 36.33 2.77 15.42
CA PRO A 694 36.44 4.19 15.76
C PRO A 694 35.11 4.93 15.72
N ALA A 695 35.12 6.18 16.19
CA ALA A 695 33.99 7.09 16.15
C ALA A 695 33.40 7.23 14.74
N LYS A 696 32.07 7.12 14.67
CA LYS A 696 31.27 7.40 13.48
C LYS A 696 30.49 8.71 13.61
N LEU A 697 29.80 8.90 14.72
CA LEU A 697 28.94 10.06 14.96
C LEU A 697 29.75 11.34 15.05
N ARG A 698 29.26 12.41 14.42
CA ARG A 698 29.82 13.76 14.45
C ARG A 698 29.13 14.60 15.53
N LEU A 699 29.92 15.41 16.23
CA LEU A 699 29.48 16.17 17.39
C LEU A 699 28.44 17.24 16.99
N ALA A 700 28.71 18.00 15.94
CA ALA A 700 27.87 19.12 15.49
C ALA A 700 26.55 18.65 14.84
N PHE A 701 26.61 17.58 14.04
CA PHE A 701 25.47 17.12 13.23
C PHE A 701 24.53 16.17 13.98
N GLU A 702 25.07 15.28 14.82
CA GLU A 702 24.30 14.17 15.40
C GLU A 702 24.25 14.25 16.93
N ALA A 703 25.42 14.27 17.59
CA ALA A 703 25.50 14.04 19.03
C ALA A 703 25.03 15.24 19.89
N ALA A 704 25.38 16.47 19.52
CA ALA A 704 24.95 17.67 20.25
C ALA A 704 23.45 18.00 20.07
N PRO A 705 22.85 17.89 18.87
CA PRO A 705 21.40 18.09 18.72
C PRO A 705 20.58 17.09 19.53
N PHE A 706 20.88 15.79 19.42
CA PHE A 706 20.23 14.75 20.24
C PHE A 706 20.50 14.94 21.73
N GLY A 707 21.74 15.25 22.09
CA GLY A 707 22.14 15.44 23.47
C GLY A 707 21.31 16.49 24.18
N ARG A 708 21.00 17.61 23.49
CA ARG A 708 20.18 18.68 24.05
C ARG A 708 18.75 18.24 24.26
N LEU A 709 18.16 17.60 23.25
CA LEU A 709 16.83 17.00 23.27
C LEU A 709 16.67 16.06 24.49
N VAL A 710 17.64 15.17 24.73
CA VAL A 710 17.60 14.21 25.85
C VAL A 710 17.84 14.88 27.20
N GLU A 711 18.82 15.76 27.34
CA GLU A 711 19.10 16.42 28.64
C GLU A 711 18.01 17.44 29.03
N MET A 712 17.40 18.15 28.07
CA MET A 712 16.21 18.98 28.34
C MET A 712 14.98 18.14 28.70
N SER A 713 14.94 16.87 28.32
CA SER A 713 13.93 15.91 28.77
C SER A 713 14.27 15.26 30.12
N GLY A 714 15.35 15.66 30.79
CA GLY A 714 15.79 15.10 32.08
C GLY A 714 16.69 13.86 32.00
N GLY A 715 17.05 13.42 30.79
CA GLY A 715 18.06 12.37 30.58
C GLY A 715 19.49 12.86 30.79
N LYS A 716 20.45 12.04 30.38
CA LYS A 716 21.90 12.32 30.42
C LYS A 716 22.57 11.92 29.11
N THR A 717 23.68 12.60 28.82
CA THR A 717 24.63 12.20 27.77
C THR A 717 26.00 11.94 28.37
N SER A 718 26.85 11.26 27.62
CA SER A 718 28.25 11.01 27.94
C SER A 718 29.08 10.89 26.65
N ASP A 719 30.27 11.50 26.65
CA ASP A 719 31.28 11.38 25.61
C ASP A 719 31.92 9.99 25.49
N GLY A 720 31.53 9.05 26.35
CA GLY A 720 32.03 7.67 26.37
C GLY A 720 33.52 7.51 26.70
N VAL A 721 34.23 8.59 27.05
CA VAL A 721 35.69 8.62 27.26
C VAL A 721 36.06 9.26 28.59
N SER A 722 35.62 10.50 28.84
CA SER A 722 35.80 11.18 30.13
C SER A 722 34.61 10.99 31.06
N GLY A 723 33.44 10.63 30.52
CA GLY A 723 32.18 10.50 31.25
C GLY A 723 31.39 11.81 31.35
N ASN A 724 31.94 12.93 30.87
CA ASN A 724 31.25 14.22 30.81
C ASN A 724 30.20 14.24 29.70
N SER A 725 29.22 15.16 29.80
CA SER A 725 28.17 15.36 28.80
C SER A 725 28.77 15.71 27.43
N VAL A 726 28.20 15.17 26.35
CA VAL A 726 28.62 15.55 24.98
C VAL A 726 28.33 17.02 24.69
N LEU A 727 27.40 17.63 25.43
CA LEU A 727 27.06 19.04 25.28
C LEU A 727 28.12 19.96 25.85
N ASP A 728 28.96 19.48 26.77
CA ASP A 728 30.04 20.25 27.38
C ASP A 728 31.34 20.17 26.54
N MET A 729 31.33 19.35 25.47
CA MET A 729 32.44 19.26 24.51
C MET A 729 32.49 20.50 23.62
N LYS A 730 33.70 21.04 23.45
CA LYS A 730 33.96 22.14 22.50
C LYS A 730 34.07 21.59 21.07
N ILE A 731 33.35 22.22 20.15
CA ILE A 731 33.38 21.95 18.71
C ILE A 731 34.64 22.62 18.14
N THR A 732 35.68 21.83 17.85
CA THR A 732 36.95 22.29 17.26
C THR A 732 37.01 22.15 15.75
N ALA A 733 36.17 21.27 15.17
CA ALA A 733 36.01 21.06 13.73
C ALA A 733 34.56 20.65 13.45
N VAL A 734 34.08 20.91 12.23
CA VAL A 734 32.71 20.60 11.79
C VAL A 734 32.47 19.08 11.79
N ASP A 735 33.45 18.33 11.30
CA ASP A 735 33.46 16.87 11.19
C ASP A 735 33.95 16.15 12.46
N GLN A 736 34.14 16.88 13.57
CA GLN A 736 34.65 16.33 14.83
C GLN A 736 33.80 15.16 15.30
N ARG A 737 34.40 13.96 15.35
CA ARG A 737 33.71 12.75 15.77
C ARG A 737 33.77 12.52 17.28
N THR A 738 32.75 11.87 17.82
CA THR A 738 32.66 11.51 19.24
C THR A 738 32.11 10.09 19.43
N ALA A 739 32.42 9.47 20.56
CA ALA A 739 31.59 8.41 21.11
C ALA A 739 30.34 9.03 21.75
N LEU A 740 29.29 8.22 21.95
CA LEU A 740 28.03 8.68 22.56
C LEU A 740 27.45 7.61 23.46
N ALA A 741 27.04 8.00 24.67
CA ALA A 741 26.00 7.29 25.42
C ALA A 741 24.93 8.31 25.81
N ILE A 742 23.65 7.96 25.66
CA ILE A 742 22.55 8.92 25.76
C ILE A 742 21.23 8.27 26.18
N GLY A 743 20.55 8.86 27.16
CA GLY A 743 19.20 8.49 27.58
C GLY A 743 18.95 8.59 29.07
N SER A 744 18.29 7.58 29.64
CA SER A 744 18.09 7.41 31.09
C SER A 744 19.41 7.38 31.86
N ALA A 745 19.40 7.89 33.09
CA ALA A 745 20.59 8.17 33.89
C ALA A 745 21.09 6.99 34.75
N LYS A 746 20.31 5.91 34.89
CA LYS A 746 20.53 4.76 35.80
C LYS A 746 20.15 3.43 35.15
#